data_AF-A0A818XWA6-F1
#
_entry.id   AF-A0A818XWA6-F1
#
_cell.length_a   1.000
_cell.length_b   1.000
_cell.length_c   1.000
_cell.angle_alpha   90.00
_cell.angle_beta   90.00
_cell.angle_gamma   90.00
#
_symmetry.space_group_name_H-M   'P 1'
#
loop_
_entity.id
_entity.type
_entity.pdbx_description
1 polymer ?
#
loop_
_entity_poly.entity_id
_entity_poly.type
_entity_poly.pdbx_seq_one_letter_code
_entity_poly.pdbx_strand_id
1 'polypeptide(L)'
;MLKAGLLPSPVINALSSNLGSSKNKIDTQTFVEAKSDTPSVRIYFTVDGTKPSPFQPFKTGVVSTYLYRGAFRLGPGRRVVKAVAVTTDGLRESHVTTKYFDVNDMYSESYVEQPDENIYVEHSFVEMDRSPERTPPPKKQKKPRTHTVHHRSSSASQPKNDSGRTPWDDSVNVEGSIEGPISAVNYAGTQINIWGTPGGNLTEGLMSIGDPNRNPNYGYMTEQMLQRLQPAKNLPVAPPEPPRITDVTHEENFWDRKTKPYSPANGDLEKTLEHIILNTYNYLTDDEELAGLFAWKKFGQIESARLIENAGNYQIVTTLRKHPDDRTIPKDPTPVPKPPKRIRTPPPRERIPIPTRKPETPPPSPPPSPTRPGISTHEDQHEPRFYTEESVQQGTLVPFAEFNVERDCDNLQKAMKGLGTDENMLIHILGNRSNDQRLQIRDKYKTMFGQDLIKDIKGDTSGNFNKILTTLLYSPVEYDCHELRRAVKGIGTDEEALIEILASRSNKRLKAINENYQTLFNRALEKDIVGDTSGYLKKLLVALSQGKRPESNDVNQDEAENDAKTLFEAGEKKWGTDESKFLEILCNRSNAHLKGVFEAYRQFSKKDIEDAIKSETSGNIRKGLLAIVRVMRNRPGYFAYQLKKALKGIGTDEDELNRVVISRCEVDMVQIKEEYETLMKRTLEKHVESDTSGDYRKILLELLKDPTKRTEKAGNEKYENVELPGYKQPEIYKEDIIQQGTMKAAPNFDAGRDADALRKAMKGFGTDEKTLIAILGNRNTAQRLEIKATFKSKLGRDLVNDLKSETSGNFSKLLERLMMDPVELDCFELKQAVKGLGTDDETLIEILASRSNDRLKAIGETYVKMYSKALEKDVKSDTSGEFRHLLVSLLQGRRPETVEGNVAEAQQDAQAFIDAGEAKFGTDESKFNVLFCARSDAQMRAIFNEYAKLTGKSIEETVKSETSGDIQKGILAIIRCVRSRPHFFAEQMRKSMKGLGTKESTLNRIVITRSEIDLVQIKEAYNRLFNRELERDVSSETSGEYKALLLALLKDPSLRSG
;
A
#
# COMPACT_ATOMS: atom_id res chain seq x y z
N MET A 1 -24.37 -9.08 55.04
CA MET A 1 -24.88 -9.46 53.71
C MET A 1 -24.03 -8.80 52.62
N LEU A 2 -23.04 -9.52 52.09
CA LEU A 2 -22.38 -9.17 50.82
C LEU A 2 -22.79 -10.28 49.84
N LYS A 3 -23.49 -9.93 48.77
CA LYS A 3 -23.92 -10.87 47.73
C LYS A 3 -22.67 -11.52 47.12
N ALA A 4 -22.44 -12.79 47.40
CA ALA A 4 -21.40 -13.58 46.74
C ALA A 4 -21.71 -13.65 45.24
N GLY A 5 -20.93 -12.97 44.41
CA GLY A 5 -21.00 -13.08 42.95
C GLY A 5 -20.68 -11.82 42.13
N LEU A 6 -20.75 -10.61 42.69
CA LEU A 6 -20.55 -9.36 41.94
C LEU A 6 -19.13 -8.80 42.08
N LEU A 7 -18.48 -8.50 40.96
CA LEU A 7 -17.16 -7.86 40.91
C LEU A 7 -17.30 -6.37 41.32
N PRO A 8 -16.52 -5.86 42.30
CA PRO A 8 -16.54 -4.45 42.68
C PRO A 8 -16.19 -3.52 41.52
N SER A 9 -16.89 -2.39 41.43
CA SER A 9 -16.64 -1.39 40.38
C SER A 9 -15.36 -0.59 40.62
N PRO A 10 -14.62 -0.21 39.55
CA PRO A 10 -13.42 0.59 39.68
C PRO A 10 -13.73 2.02 40.14
N VAL A 11 -12.81 2.64 40.88
CA VAL A 11 -12.90 4.03 41.35
C VAL A 11 -12.08 4.94 40.43
N ILE A 12 -12.65 6.07 40.01
CA ILE A 12 -12.00 7.08 39.16
C ILE A 12 -11.63 8.32 39.99
N ASN A 13 -10.35 8.69 40.04
CA ASN A 13 -9.82 9.80 40.84
C ASN A 13 -8.88 10.70 40.03
N ALA A 14 -8.83 11.99 40.34
CA ALA A 14 -7.76 12.88 39.88
C ALA A 14 -6.56 12.81 40.85
N LEU A 15 -5.35 12.78 40.33
CA LEU A 15 -4.11 12.56 41.09
C LEU A 15 -3.52 13.81 41.74
N SER A 16 -4.03 14.99 41.41
CA SER A 16 -3.71 16.24 42.09
C SER A 16 -4.93 17.16 42.00
N SER A 17 -5.55 17.48 43.14
CA SER A 17 -6.47 18.61 43.23
C SER A 17 -5.85 19.59 44.21
N ASN A 18 -5.60 20.82 43.76
CA ASN A 18 -5.23 21.94 44.64
C ASN A 18 -6.16 21.94 45.86
N LEU A 19 -5.58 22.06 47.08
CA LEU A 19 -6.36 22.11 48.31
C LEU A 19 -7.34 23.30 48.25
N GLY A 20 -8.60 23.03 47.91
CA GLY A 20 -9.67 24.02 47.89
C GLY A 20 -10.66 23.91 46.71
N SER A 21 -10.32 23.24 45.61
CA SER A 21 -11.23 23.05 44.47
C SER A 21 -12.01 21.73 44.55
N SER A 22 -13.23 21.71 43.99
CA SER A 22 -14.05 20.50 43.89
C SER A 22 -13.29 19.40 43.14
N LYS A 23 -13.30 18.14 43.64
CA LYS A 23 -12.60 16.97 43.05
C LYS A 23 -12.95 16.65 41.58
N ASN A 24 -13.97 17.31 41.04
CA ASN A 24 -14.43 17.17 39.66
C ASN A 24 -14.02 18.36 38.77
N LYS A 25 -13.34 19.39 39.30
CA LYS A 25 -12.76 20.48 38.51
C LYS A 25 -11.25 20.26 38.45
N ILE A 26 -10.73 20.04 37.26
CA ILE A 26 -9.31 19.76 37.02
C ILE A 26 -8.83 20.62 35.85
N ASP A 27 -7.52 20.69 35.63
CA ASP A 27 -6.94 21.30 34.43
C ASP A 27 -6.44 20.22 33.46
N THR A 28 -6.04 20.64 32.25
CA THR A 28 -5.50 19.75 31.20
C THR A 28 -4.18 19.07 31.59
N GLN A 29 -3.51 19.48 32.67
CA GLN A 29 -2.27 18.86 33.18
C GLN A 29 -2.53 17.82 34.28
N THR A 30 -3.72 17.81 34.86
CA THR A 30 -4.12 16.91 35.94
C THR A 30 -4.38 15.49 35.43
N PHE A 31 -3.65 14.52 35.98
CA PHE A 31 -3.84 13.11 35.65
C PHE A 31 -5.06 12.52 36.36
N VAL A 32 -5.82 11.71 35.62
CA VAL A 32 -6.96 10.91 36.08
C VAL A 32 -6.57 9.44 36.10
N GLU A 33 -6.90 8.77 37.20
CA GLU A 33 -6.55 7.40 37.49
C GLU A 33 -7.82 6.57 37.71
N ALA A 34 -7.82 5.32 37.24
CA ALA A 34 -8.84 4.33 37.57
C ALA A 34 -8.20 3.20 38.39
N LYS A 35 -8.76 2.86 39.56
CA LYS A 35 -8.26 1.81 40.45
C LYS A 35 -9.35 0.79 40.76
N SER A 36 -8.95 -0.47 40.96
CA SER A 36 -9.80 -1.51 41.54
C SER A 36 -9.03 -2.22 42.64
N ASP A 37 -9.66 -2.44 43.78
CA ASP A 37 -9.08 -3.20 44.90
C ASP A 37 -9.15 -4.72 44.67
N THR A 38 -9.73 -5.16 43.55
CA THR A 38 -9.79 -6.59 43.18
C THR A 38 -8.51 -6.99 42.45
N PRO A 39 -7.72 -7.95 42.97
CA PRO A 39 -6.55 -8.46 42.28
C PRO A 39 -6.93 -9.09 40.93
N SER A 40 -6.03 -9.01 39.95
CA SER A 40 -6.17 -9.71 38.65
C SER A 40 -7.43 -9.31 37.86
N VAL A 41 -7.74 -8.01 37.79
CA VAL A 41 -8.77 -7.45 36.91
C VAL A 41 -8.18 -6.47 35.91
N ARG A 42 -8.74 -6.41 34.71
CA ARG A 42 -8.49 -5.38 33.70
C ARG A 42 -9.57 -4.32 33.80
N ILE A 43 -9.21 -3.04 33.77
CA ILE A 43 -10.18 -1.94 33.78
C ILE A 43 -10.30 -1.40 32.37
N TYR A 44 -11.52 -1.31 31.86
CA TYR A 44 -11.83 -0.71 30.57
C TYR A 44 -12.62 0.58 30.80
N PHE A 45 -12.32 1.65 30.05
CA PHE A 45 -12.95 2.95 30.26
C PHE A 45 -13.23 3.70 28.96
N THR A 46 -14.13 4.66 29.01
CA THR A 46 -14.40 5.64 27.95
C THR A 46 -14.26 7.05 28.52
N VAL A 47 -14.00 8.05 27.68
CA VAL A 47 -13.87 9.47 28.09
C VAL A 47 -14.94 10.39 27.49
N ASP A 48 -15.78 9.84 26.63
CA ASP A 48 -16.89 10.49 25.92
C ASP A 48 -18.26 10.23 26.57
N GLY A 49 -18.30 9.44 27.66
CA GLY A 49 -19.52 9.06 28.36
C GLY A 49 -20.27 7.86 27.78
N THR A 50 -19.76 7.19 26.75
CA THR A 50 -20.32 5.93 26.25
C THR A 50 -20.06 4.76 27.22
N LYS A 51 -20.87 3.70 27.20
CA LYS A 51 -20.66 2.54 28.09
C LYS A 51 -19.42 1.76 27.60
N PRO A 52 -18.43 1.46 28.46
CA PRO A 52 -17.32 0.59 28.08
C PRO A 52 -17.85 -0.77 27.59
N SER A 53 -17.34 -1.26 26.46
CA SER A 53 -17.72 -2.54 25.86
C SER A 53 -16.49 -3.43 25.66
N PRO A 54 -16.03 -4.16 26.70
CA PRO A 54 -14.76 -4.89 26.68
C PRO A 54 -14.68 -6.07 25.70
N PHE A 55 -15.82 -6.57 25.21
CA PHE A 55 -15.93 -7.85 24.47
C PHE A 55 -16.60 -7.73 23.10
N GLN A 56 -16.93 -6.52 22.64
CA GLN A 56 -17.63 -6.34 21.38
C GLN A 56 -16.62 -6.32 20.21
N PRO A 57 -16.76 -7.21 19.21
CA PRO A 57 -15.85 -7.24 18.07
C PRO A 57 -15.96 -5.95 17.24
N PHE A 58 -14.83 -5.49 16.72
CA PHE A 58 -14.70 -4.28 15.92
C PHE A 58 -15.68 -4.29 14.74
N LYS A 59 -16.72 -3.46 14.86
CA LYS A 59 -17.51 -2.99 13.73
C LYS A 59 -17.29 -1.49 13.65
N THR A 60 -16.82 -1.02 12.50
CA THR A 60 -16.69 0.40 12.11
C THR A 60 -15.89 1.30 13.06
N GLY A 61 -14.57 1.38 12.82
CA GLY A 61 -13.76 2.61 12.88
C GLY A 61 -13.68 3.51 14.13
N VAL A 62 -14.45 3.31 15.20
CA VAL A 62 -14.42 4.17 16.39
C VAL A 62 -14.29 3.30 17.65
N VAL A 63 -13.11 3.31 18.27
CA VAL A 63 -12.91 2.69 19.58
C VAL A 63 -13.19 3.74 20.66
N SER A 64 -14.34 3.65 21.34
CA SER A 64 -14.60 4.50 22.51
C SER A 64 -14.13 3.88 23.82
N THR A 65 -13.81 2.58 23.83
CA THR A 65 -13.42 1.79 25.02
C THR A 65 -11.93 1.50 25.04
N TYR A 66 -11.23 2.05 26.03
CA TYR A 66 -9.79 1.95 26.25
C TYR A 66 -9.49 0.97 27.40
N LEU A 67 -8.43 0.18 27.26
CA LEU A 67 -7.88 -0.58 28.39
C LEU A 67 -7.01 0.35 29.24
N TYR A 68 -7.31 0.47 30.52
CA TYR A 68 -6.55 1.26 31.48
C TYR A 68 -5.16 0.65 31.71
N ARG A 69 -4.11 1.42 31.37
CA ARG A 69 -2.69 1.02 31.53
C ARG A 69 -1.89 1.92 32.46
N GLY A 70 -2.50 2.99 32.99
CA GLY A 70 -1.87 4.00 33.81
C GLY A 70 -2.69 5.29 33.81
N ALA A 71 -2.31 6.24 34.66
CA ALA A 71 -3.02 7.51 34.75
C ALA A 71 -2.96 8.30 33.43
N PHE A 72 -4.03 9.00 33.07
CA PHE A 72 -4.20 9.66 31.77
C PHE A 72 -4.76 11.08 31.94
N ARG A 73 -4.60 11.94 30.93
CA ARG A 73 -5.12 13.31 30.96
C ARG A 73 -6.42 13.44 30.17
N LEU A 74 -7.25 14.41 30.55
CA LEU A 74 -8.50 14.71 29.87
C LEU A 74 -8.36 16.02 29.08
N GLY A 75 -8.99 16.08 27.90
CA GLY A 75 -9.06 17.32 27.11
C GLY A 75 -10.00 18.36 27.73
N PRO A 76 -9.89 19.65 27.37
CA PRO A 76 -10.66 20.73 27.98
C PRO A 76 -12.17 20.58 27.78
N GLY A 77 -12.95 21.21 28.65
CA GLY A 77 -14.41 21.16 28.69
C GLY A 77 -14.96 20.03 29.58
N ARG A 78 -16.29 19.83 29.53
CA ARG A 78 -16.97 18.81 30.34
C ARG A 78 -16.71 17.41 29.79
N ARG A 79 -16.04 16.57 30.58
CA ARG A 79 -15.68 15.18 30.25
C ARG A 79 -16.42 14.19 31.14
N VAL A 80 -16.73 13.03 30.58
CA VAL A 80 -17.43 11.95 31.28
C VAL A 80 -16.60 10.68 31.14
N VAL A 81 -15.97 10.26 32.24
CA VAL A 81 -15.22 9.02 32.28
C VAL A 81 -16.14 7.91 32.79
N LYS A 82 -16.33 6.86 31.99
CA LYS A 82 -17.01 5.63 32.43
C LYS A 82 -16.03 4.48 32.49
N ALA A 83 -16.03 3.67 33.54
CA ALA A 83 -15.09 2.55 33.69
C ALA A 83 -15.77 1.28 34.21
N VAL A 84 -15.31 0.12 33.74
CA VAL A 84 -15.74 -1.22 34.15
C VAL A 84 -14.53 -2.10 34.43
N ALA A 85 -14.54 -2.87 35.50
CA ALA A 85 -13.53 -3.89 35.78
C ALA A 85 -14.00 -5.24 35.22
N VAL A 86 -13.06 -6.03 34.71
CA VAL A 86 -13.30 -7.35 34.11
C VAL A 86 -12.24 -8.31 34.64
N THR A 87 -12.63 -9.51 35.07
CA THR A 87 -11.66 -10.54 35.50
C THR A 87 -10.74 -10.95 34.36
N THR A 88 -9.50 -11.36 34.65
CA THR A 88 -8.51 -11.73 33.62
C THR A 88 -8.94 -12.88 32.71
N ASP A 89 -9.87 -13.73 33.16
CA ASP A 89 -10.51 -14.80 32.37
C ASP A 89 -11.65 -14.32 31.46
N GLY A 90 -12.06 -13.05 31.56
CA GLY A 90 -13.14 -12.45 30.78
C GLY A 90 -14.56 -12.86 31.22
N LEU A 91 -14.72 -13.62 32.30
CA LEU A 91 -16.01 -14.23 32.66
C LEU A 91 -16.91 -13.37 33.55
N ARG A 92 -16.36 -12.36 34.25
CA ARG A 92 -17.11 -11.50 35.17
C ARG A 92 -16.78 -10.02 34.94
N GLU A 93 -17.81 -9.19 34.89
CA GLU A 93 -17.73 -7.73 34.83
C GLU A 93 -18.31 -7.05 36.08
N SER A 94 -17.80 -5.87 36.43
CA SER A 94 -18.38 -5.02 37.46
C SER A 94 -19.54 -4.17 36.92
N HIS A 95 -20.24 -3.45 37.79
CA HIS A 95 -21.04 -2.32 37.30
C HIS A 95 -20.14 -1.21 36.74
N VAL A 96 -20.68 -0.39 35.84
CA VAL A 96 -19.96 0.74 35.23
C VAL A 96 -19.96 1.94 36.18
N THR A 97 -18.78 2.40 36.59
CA THR A 97 -18.60 3.65 37.33
C THR A 97 -18.61 4.82 36.36
N THR A 98 -19.27 5.94 36.70
CA THR A 98 -19.26 7.18 35.91
C THR A 98 -18.73 8.34 36.75
N LYS A 99 -17.79 9.12 36.23
CA LYS A 99 -17.25 10.34 36.86
C LYS A 99 -17.28 11.49 35.87
N TYR A 100 -17.63 12.68 36.35
CA TYR A 100 -17.67 13.91 35.56
C TYR A 100 -16.48 14.78 35.93
N PHE A 101 -15.80 15.32 34.92
CA PHE A 101 -14.76 16.32 35.08
C PHE A 101 -15.11 17.57 34.29
N ASP A 102 -14.93 18.74 34.90
CA ASP A 102 -14.91 20.03 34.24
C ASP A 102 -13.45 20.42 34.09
N VAL A 103 -12.93 20.34 32.87
CA VAL A 103 -11.49 20.45 32.59
C VAL A 103 -11.18 21.85 32.07
N ASN A 104 -10.53 22.65 32.90
CA ASN A 104 -10.08 24.00 32.53
C ASN A 104 -8.86 23.91 31.61
N ASP A 105 -8.82 24.77 30.59
CA ASP A 105 -7.68 24.88 29.70
C ASP A 105 -6.67 25.88 30.29
N MET A 106 -5.52 25.39 30.75
CA MET A 106 -4.48 26.27 31.33
C MET A 106 -3.79 27.14 30.27
N TYR A 107 -3.98 26.89 28.97
CA TYR A 107 -3.31 27.63 27.90
C TYR A 107 -4.13 28.80 27.33
N SER A 108 -5.31 29.10 27.88
CA SER A 108 -6.12 30.25 27.43
C SER A 108 -5.95 31.53 28.27
N GLU A 109 -5.26 31.47 29.43
CA GLU A 109 -5.07 32.62 30.32
C GLU A 109 -3.61 33.10 30.33
N SER A 110 -3.15 33.61 29.18
CA SER A 110 -1.99 34.50 29.13
C SER A 110 -2.13 35.50 27.98
N TYR A 111 -3.25 36.21 27.95
CA TYR A 111 -3.39 37.49 27.24
C TYR A 111 -4.24 38.40 28.13
N VAL A 112 -3.57 39.02 29.10
CA VAL A 112 -4.06 40.25 29.72
C VAL A 112 -3.12 41.35 29.21
N GLU A 113 -3.58 42.08 28.20
CA GLU A 113 -2.99 43.36 27.81
C GLU A 113 -3.17 44.35 28.97
N GLN A 114 -2.08 45.00 29.39
CA GLN A 114 -2.17 46.25 30.14
C GLN A 114 -2.46 47.39 29.14
N PRO A 115 -3.40 48.30 29.44
CA PRO A 115 -3.73 49.38 28.53
C PRO A 115 -2.78 50.56 28.74
N ASP A 116 -2.13 51.02 27.69
CA ASP A 116 -1.56 52.37 27.66
C ASP A 116 -2.64 53.37 27.24
N GLU A 117 -2.82 54.36 28.09
CA GLU A 117 -3.75 55.48 27.98
C GLU A 117 -3.30 56.50 26.93
N ASN A 118 -4.32 57.18 26.37
CA ASN A 118 -4.28 58.43 25.61
C ASN A 118 -3.95 58.34 24.11
N ILE A 119 -5.00 58.33 23.29
CA ILE A 119 -5.49 59.53 22.57
C ILE A 119 -7.03 59.41 22.45
N TYR A 120 -7.73 60.36 23.08
CA TYR A 120 -9.16 60.64 22.89
C TYR A 120 -9.33 61.86 21.98
N VAL A 121 -10.44 61.89 21.24
CA VAL A 121 -11.34 63.02 20.85
C VAL A 121 -11.90 62.73 19.44
N GLU A 122 -13.19 62.80 19.09
CA GLU A 122 -14.51 62.81 19.76
C GLU A 122 -15.60 62.62 18.65
N HIS A 123 -16.73 61.99 19.03
CA HIS A 123 -18.17 62.21 18.69
C HIS A 123 -18.65 62.68 17.29
N SER A 124 -19.77 62.23 16.70
CA SER A 124 -21.02 61.59 17.17
C SER A 124 -21.89 61.18 15.95
N PHE A 125 -22.83 60.24 16.09
CA PHE A 125 -24.21 60.37 15.55
C PHE A 125 -25.18 59.42 16.30
N VAL A 126 -26.42 59.86 16.40
CA VAL A 126 -27.45 59.58 17.43
C VAL A 126 -28.37 58.40 17.07
N GLU A 127 -28.78 57.62 18.09
CA GLU A 127 -29.89 56.66 18.05
C GLU A 127 -31.27 57.34 18.22
N MET A 128 -32.29 56.83 17.52
CA MET A 128 -33.69 56.92 17.93
C MET A 128 -34.39 55.56 17.80
N ASP A 129 -34.98 55.15 18.92
CA ASP A 129 -35.78 53.97 19.20
C ASP A 129 -37.21 54.07 18.64
N ARG A 130 -37.84 52.90 18.35
CA ARG A 130 -39.24 52.60 18.67
C ARG A 130 -39.53 51.09 18.56
N SER A 131 -39.86 50.51 19.71
CA SER A 131 -40.46 49.18 19.97
C SER A 131 -41.91 49.04 19.44
N PRO A 132 -42.59 47.86 19.55
CA PRO A 132 -43.23 47.50 20.83
C PRO A 132 -43.23 46.00 21.24
N GLU A 133 -43.36 45.84 22.55
CA GLU A 133 -43.42 44.63 23.39
C GLU A 133 -44.62 43.69 23.19
N ARG A 134 -44.53 42.47 23.73
CA ARG A 134 -45.55 41.90 24.66
C ARG A 134 -45.02 40.73 25.52
N THR A 135 -45.37 40.80 26.81
CA THR A 135 -45.05 39.95 27.97
C THR A 135 -46.04 38.76 28.16
N PRO A 136 -45.77 37.80 29.09
CA PRO A 136 -46.31 36.42 29.07
C PRO A 136 -47.59 36.20 29.92
N PRO A 137 -48.32 35.06 29.81
CA PRO A 137 -49.55 34.83 30.57
C PRO A 137 -49.37 33.99 31.86
N PRO A 138 -50.26 34.15 32.87
CA PRO A 138 -50.26 33.42 34.14
C PRO A 138 -51.19 32.18 34.17
N LYS A 139 -51.10 31.40 35.26
CA LYS A 139 -51.78 30.11 35.53
C LYS A 139 -53.15 30.25 36.24
N LYS A 140 -54.01 29.23 35.97
CA LYS A 140 -55.09 28.58 36.77
C LYS A 140 -56.50 29.24 36.82
N GLN A 141 -57.54 28.55 36.30
CA GLN A 141 -58.48 27.64 37.01
C GLN A 141 -59.90 27.53 36.38
N LYS A 142 -60.46 26.31 36.48
CA LYS A 142 -61.89 25.87 36.50
C LYS A 142 -62.70 25.67 35.20
N LYS A 143 -63.27 24.44 35.11
CA LYS A 143 -64.26 23.89 34.15
C LYS A 143 -65.67 24.51 34.37
N PRO A 144 -66.65 24.30 33.45
CA PRO A 144 -67.51 23.12 33.56
C PRO A 144 -67.88 22.41 32.22
N ARG A 145 -68.49 21.24 32.39
CA ARG A 145 -68.97 20.23 31.41
C ARG A 145 -70.28 20.60 30.71
N THR A 146 -70.54 19.98 29.55
CA THR A 146 -71.79 19.27 29.12
C THR A 146 -71.49 18.51 27.81
N HIS A 147 -71.58 17.17 27.68
CA HIS A 147 -72.78 16.32 27.39
C HIS A 147 -73.56 16.84 26.15
N THR A 148 -73.96 16.11 25.10
CA THR A 148 -74.23 14.67 24.81
C THR A 148 -74.63 14.61 23.30
N VAL A 149 -74.25 13.60 22.49
CA VAL A 149 -75.06 12.45 21.97
C VAL A 149 -75.40 12.45 20.45
N HIS A 150 -75.07 11.30 19.85
CA HIS A 150 -75.55 10.53 18.66
C HIS A 150 -76.53 11.09 17.62
N HIS A 151 -76.32 10.77 16.33
CA HIS A 151 -76.85 9.62 15.54
C HIS A 151 -76.37 9.70 14.05
N ARG A 152 -75.80 8.64 13.43
CA ARG A 152 -76.39 7.67 12.44
C ARG A 152 -77.25 8.34 11.33
N SER A 153 -77.12 8.07 10.01
CA SER A 153 -76.92 6.81 9.27
C SER A 153 -76.77 7.00 7.72
N SER A 154 -76.09 6.03 7.05
CA SER A 154 -76.34 5.38 5.72
C SER A 154 -76.48 6.20 4.40
N SER A 155 -76.00 5.81 3.20
CA SER A 155 -75.26 4.63 2.68
C SER A 155 -74.96 4.76 1.15
N ALA A 156 -73.82 4.18 0.71
CA ALA A 156 -73.43 3.64 -0.63
C ALA A 156 -73.34 4.59 -1.86
N SER A 157 -72.38 4.53 -2.81
CA SER A 157 -71.46 3.47 -3.28
C SER A 157 -70.36 4.00 -4.25
N GLN A 158 -69.13 3.44 -4.13
CA GLN A 158 -68.00 3.27 -5.11
C GLN A 158 -67.30 4.50 -5.75
N PRO A 159 -66.05 4.42 -6.30
CA PRO A 159 -64.98 3.39 -6.23
C PRO A 159 -63.59 3.93 -5.77
N LYS A 160 -62.62 3.00 -5.63
CA LYS A 160 -61.14 3.12 -5.56
C LYS A 160 -60.51 4.53 -5.61
N ASN A 161 -59.74 4.86 -4.57
CA ASN A 161 -58.72 5.92 -4.62
C ASN A 161 -57.38 5.45 -4.08
N ASP A 162 -56.37 5.98 -4.73
CA ASP A 162 -54.95 5.66 -4.72
C ASP A 162 -54.25 5.78 -3.37
N SER A 163 -53.30 4.87 -3.20
CA SER A 163 -52.23 4.91 -2.22
C SER A 163 -51.24 6.04 -2.54
N GLY A 164 -51.37 7.17 -1.84
CA GLY A 164 -50.30 8.16 -1.69
C GLY A 164 -49.50 7.90 -0.41
N ARG A 165 -48.56 6.95 -0.45
CA ARG A 165 -47.43 6.87 0.49
C ARG A 165 -46.20 7.43 -0.21
N THR A 166 -45.56 8.41 0.42
CA THR A 166 -44.21 8.88 0.12
C THR A 166 -43.18 7.87 0.63
N PRO A 167 -42.26 7.35 -0.20
CA PRO A 167 -41.10 6.59 0.24
C PRO A 167 -39.82 7.44 0.09
N TRP A 168 -39.14 7.69 1.21
CA TRP A 168 -37.68 7.89 1.23
C TRP A 168 -37.12 6.82 2.16
N ASP A 169 -37.06 5.60 1.65
CA ASP A 169 -36.24 4.51 2.16
C ASP A 169 -35.93 3.67 0.92
N ASP A 170 -34.71 3.85 0.37
CA ASP A 170 -34.02 2.90 -0.50
C ASP A 170 -32.55 3.32 -0.58
N SER A 171 -31.75 2.68 0.27
CA SER A 171 -30.29 2.65 0.21
C SER A 171 -29.86 1.82 -0.99
N VAL A 172 -29.27 2.47 -1.98
CA VAL A 172 -28.70 1.84 -3.17
C VAL A 172 -27.42 1.08 -2.80
N ASN A 173 -27.38 -0.18 -3.25
CA ASN A 173 -26.24 -1.07 -3.30
C ASN A 173 -24.99 -0.39 -3.87
N VAL A 174 -23.87 -0.53 -3.16
CA VAL A 174 -22.54 -0.34 -3.73
C VAL A 174 -21.94 -1.73 -3.90
N GLU A 175 -21.95 -2.23 -5.14
CA GLU A 175 -21.10 -3.33 -5.57
C GLU A 175 -19.64 -2.87 -5.47
N GLY A 176 -18.94 -3.40 -4.46
CA GLY A 176 -17.49 -3.35 -4.36
C GLY A 176 -16.93 -4.69 -4.80
N SER A 177 -16.29 -4.70 -5.96
CA SER A 177 -15.44 -5.79 -6.43
C SER A 177 -14.27 -5.99 -5.46
N ILE A 178 -14.16 -7.20 -4.91
CA ILE A 178 -13.01 -7.66 -4.14
C ILE A 178 -12.15 -8.49 -5.10
N GLU A 179 -11.08 -7.89 -5.63
CA GLU A 179 -9.95 -8.64 -6.17
C GLU A 179 -9.11 -9.15 -4.99
N GLY A 180 -9.07 -10.47 -4.82
CA GLY A 180 -8.12 -11.20 -3.99
C GLY A 180 -7.38 -12.23 -4.87
N PRO A 181 -6.13 -12.59 -4.56
CA PRO A 181 -5.27 -13.29 -5.50
C PRO A 181 -5.72 -14.73 -5.74
N ILE A 182 -6.13 -15.02 -6.97
CA ILE A 182 -6.19 -16.39 -7.50
C ILE A 182 -4.76 -16.78 -7.86
N SER A 183 -4.14 -17.66 -7.07
CA SER A 183 -2.89 -18.30 -7.46
C SER A 183 -3.20 -19.47 -8.38
N ALA A 184 -2.97 -19.30 -9.68
CA ALA A 184 -2.96 -20.38 -10.64
C ALA A 184 -1.69 -21.23 -10.44
N VAL A 185 -1.83 -22.46 -9.93
CA VAL A 185 -0.78 -23.47 -9.96
C VAL A 185 -1.18 -24.56 -10.96
N ASN A 186 -0.41 -24.67 -12.02
CA ASN A 186 -0.58 -25.64 -13.08
C ASN A 186 -0.47 -27.09 -12.56
N TYR A 187 -1.48 -27.92 -12.83
CA TYR A 187 -1.31 -29.36 -13.04
C TYR A 187 -2.18 -29.82 -14.21
N ALA A 188 -1.55 -30.52 -15.15
CA ALA A 188 -2.25 -31.28 -16.18
C ALA A 188 -2.78 -32.57 -15.54
N GLY A 189 -4.10 -32.69 -15.42
CA GLY A 189 -4.82 -33.87 -14.92
C GLY A 189 -5.84 -33.52 -13.82
N THR A 190 -7.11 -33.61 -14.17
CA THR A 190 -8.32 -33.01 -13.56
C THR A 190 -8.62 -33.39 -12.09
N GLN A 191 -8.58 -32.42 -11.17
CA GLN A 191 -9.36 -32.34 -9.91
C GLN A 191 -9.14 -30.95 -9.26
N ILE A 192 -10.21 -30.25 -8.88
CA ILE A 192 -10.13 -28.99 -8.10
C ILE A 192 -10.70 -29.29 -6.71
N ASN A 193 -9.89 -29.08 -5.66
CA ASN A 193 -10.31 -29.30 -4.27
C ASN A 193 -10.52 -27.95 -3.59
N ILE A 194 -11.72 -27.73 -3.04
CA ILE A 194 -12.05 -26.58 -2.19
C ILE A 194 -12.30 -27.13 -0.78
N TRP A 195 -11.61 -26.58 0.22
CA TRP A 195 -11.76 -26.97 1.62
C TRP A 195 -12.59 -25.93 2.38
N GLY A 196 -13.53 -26.39 3.20
CA GLY A 196 -14.25 -25.56 4.16
C GLY A 196 -14.65 -26.36 5.41
N THR A 197 -14.43 -25.79 6.59
CA THR A 197 -14.94 -26.31 7.86
C THR A 197 -16.26 -25.59 8.21
N PRO A 198 -17.34 -26.31 8.61
CA PRO A 198 -18.55 -25.65 9.07
C PRO A 198 -18.42 -25.26 10.55
N GLY A 199 -18.48 -23.95 10.82
CA GLY A 199 -18.84 -23.40 12.14
C GLY A 199 -17.77 -23.45 13.23
N GLY A 200 -17.00 -22.38 13.38
CA GLY A 200 -16.16 -22.14 14.56
C GLY A 200 -15.65 -20.70 14.62
N ASN A 201 -16.03 -19.96 15.66
CA ASN A 201 -15.61 -18.58 15.93
C ASN A 201 -14.08 -18.40 15.90
N LEU A 202 -13.62 -17.40 15.14
CA LEU A 202 -12.26 -16.87 15.20
C LEU A 202 -12.28 -15.54 15.96
N THR A 203 -11.86 -15.55 17.23
CA THR A 203 -11.20 -14.41 17.91
C THR A 203 -10.46 -14.91 19.16
N GLU A 204 -9.12 -14.75 19.14
CA GLU A 204 -8.13 -14.77 20.24
C GLU A 204 -7.97 -16.07 21.08
N GLY A 205 -6.78 -16.63 21.33
CA GLY A 205 -5.42 -16.22 21.01
C GLY A 205 -4.41 -17.19 21.66
N LEU A 206 -3.29 -17.42 20.99
CA LEU A 206 -2.06 -17.94 21.61
C LEU A 206 -1.43 -16.83 22.43
N MET A 207 -1.08 -17.08 23.70
CA MET A 207 0.24 -16.70 24.22
C MET A 207 0.65 -17.44 25.51
N SER A 208 1.86 -18.02 25.41
CA SER A 208 2.91 -18.22 26.42
C SER A 208 2.69 -19.14 27.64
N ILE A 209 3.47 -20.23 27.63
CA ILE A 209 3.87 -21.09 28.75
C ILE A 209 4.95 -20.40 29.59
N GLY A 210 4.95 -20.64 30.91
CA GLY A 210 6.16 -20.54 31.73
C GLY A 210 5.98 -20.65 33.25
N ASP A 211 5.81 -21.86 33.81
CA ASP A 211 6.48 -22.32 35.06
C ASP A 211 6.46 -23.88 35.13
N PRO A 212 7.59 -24.57 35.45
CA PRO A 212 7.77 -26.02 35.25
C PRO A 212 7.34 -26.95 36.41
N ASN A 213 6.56 -26.52 37.40
CA ASN A 213 6.24 -27.39 38.55
C ASN A 213 4.74 -27.46 38.89
N ARG A 214 4.01 -28.41 38.26
CA ARG A 214 3.01 -29.31 38.90
C ARG A 214 2.14 -30.07 37.87
N ASN A 215 2.14 -31.40 38.00
CA ASN A 215 1.13 -32.36 37.53
C ASN A 215 0.80 -33.25 38.77
N PRO A 216 -0.32 -34.00 38.91
CA PRO A 216 -1.52 -34.18 38.06
C PRO A 216 -2.89 -34.13 38.80
N ASN A 217 -4.01 -34.02 38.06
CA ASN A 217 -5.15 -34.99 38.16
C ASN A 217 -6.39 -34.66 37.29
N TYR A 218 -6.85 -35.74 36.65
CA TYR A 218 -8.04 -36.09 35.87
C TYR A 218 -9.43 -35.46 36.15
N GLY A 219 -10.26 -35.48 35.10
CA GLY A 219 -11.73 -35.61 35.17
C GLY A 219 -12.31 -36.25 33.90
N TYR A 220 -12.91 -37.45 34.01
CA TYR A 220 -13.63 -38.19 32.95
C TYR A 220 -15.13 -37.84 32.90
N MET A 221 -15.77 -38.03 31.75
CA MET A 221 -17.24 -37.98 31.57
C MET A 221 -17.93 -39.07 32.41
N THR A 222 -19.03 -38.71 33.08
CA THR A 222 -19.83 -39.61 33.92
C THR A 222 -20.61 -40.65 33.10
N GLU A 223 -20.82 -41.85 33.64
CA GLU A 223 -21.60 -42.97 33.09
C GLU A 223 -22.99 -42.58 32.49
N GLN A 224 -23.66 -41.56 33.02
CA GLN A 224 -24.91 -41.05 32.46
C GLN A 224 -24.77 -40.37 31.09
N MET A 225 -23.57 -39.90 30.74
CA MET A 225 -23.26 -39.29 29.45
C MET A 225 -22.91 -40.35 28.38
N LEU A 226 -22.43 -41.53 28.79
CA LEU A 226 -22.16 -42.67 27.91
C LEU A 226 -23.45 -43.39 27.46
N GLN A 227 -24.51 -43.34 28.26
CA GLN A 227 -25.80 -43.99 27.93
C GLN A 227 -26.63 -43.24 26.87
N ARG A 228 -26.29 -42.00 26.53
CA ARG A 228 -27.01 -41.22 25.49
C ARG A 228 -26.44 -41.39 24.08
N LEU A 229 -25.35 -42.14 23.91
CA LEU A 229 -24.63 -42.30 22.64
C LEU A 229 -24.79 -43.69 21.99
N GLN A 230 -25.77 -44.52 22.38
CA GLN A 230 -26.00 -45.81 21.70
C GLN A 230 -27.27 -45.81 20.84
N PRO A 231 -27.18 -46.17 19.54
CA PRO A 231 -28.34 -46.38 18.68
C PRO A 231 -28.95 -47.77 18.90
N ALA A 232 -30.29 -47.84 18.84
CA ALA A 232 -31.07 -49.05 19.06
C ALA A 232 -30.76 -50.15 18.01
N LYS A 233 -30.59 -51.38 18.50
CA LYS A 233 -30.45 -52.61 17.71
C LYS A 233 -31.82 -53.24 17.41
N ASN A 234 -32.04 -53.72 16.18
CA ASN A 234 -32.38 -55.13 15.85
C ASN A 234 -32.68 -55.36 14.33
N LEU A 235 -31.69 -55.92 13.60
CA LEU A 235 -31.63 -57.06 12.61
C LEU A 235 -32.81 -57.41 11.64
N PRO A 236 -32.64 -58.18 10.52
CA PRO A 236 -31.45 -58.56 9.70
C PRO A 236 -31.65 -58.65 8.13
N VAL A 237 -30.59 -59.06 7.41
CA VAL A 237 -30.53 -59.80 6.09
C VAL A 237 -30.13 -59.03 4.79
N ALA A 238 -29.39 -59.76 3.95
CA ALA A 238 -28.53 -59.50 2.77
C ALA A 238 -29.17 -58.87 1.49
N PRO A 239 -28.37 -58.50 0.45
CA PRO A 239 -28.71 -57.46 -0.54
C PRO A 239 -29.34 -57.99 -1.84
N PRO A 240 -30.08 -57.13 -2.58
CA PRO A 240 -30.01 -57.15 -4.04
C PRO A 240 -29.91 -55.76 -4.72
N GLU A 241 -29.54 -55.84 -6.00
CA GLU A 241 -29.14 -54.87 -7.04
C GLU A 241 -29.86 -53.50 -7.17
N PRO A 242 -29.22 -52.52 -7.85
CA PRO A 242 -29.79 -51.20 -8.07
C PRO A 242 -30.90 -51.22 -9.15
N PRO A 243 -32.04 -50.53 -8.96
CA PRO A 243 -33.01 -50.39 -10.02
C PRO A 243 -32.52 -49.38 -11.06
N ARG A 244 -32.55 -49.83 -12.33
CA ARG A 244 -32.58 -48.97 -13.51
C ARG A 244 -33.88 -48.18 -13.50
N ILE A 245 -33.81 -46.86 -13.66
CA ILE A 245 -34.96 -46.03 -14.02
C ILE A 245 -34.74 -45.52 -15.44
N THR A 246 -35.46 -46.13 -16.36
CA THR A 246 -35.76 -45.66 -17.70
C THR A 246 -36.97 -44.72 -17.65
N ASP A 247 -36.86 -43.61 -18.38
CA ASP A 247 -37.90 -42.77 -18.99
C ASP A 247 -39.13 -42.38 -18.16
N VAL A 248 -39.15 -41.11 -17.75
CA VAL A 248 -40.39 -40.31 -17.77
C VAL A 248 -40.12 -39.03 -18.57
N THR A 249 -40.69 -39.01 -19.76
CA THR A 249 -40.88 -37.85 -20.63
C THR A 249 -41.95 -36.92 -20.03
N HIS A 250 -41.62 -35.65 -19.78
CA HIS A 250 -42.39 -34.49 -20.26
C HIS A 250 -41.83 -33.18 -19.71
N GLU A 251 -41.64 -32.23 -20.63
CA GLU A 251 -41.35 -30.82 -20.39
C GLU A 251 -42.45 -30.17 -19.54
N GLU A 252 -42.08 -29.61 -18.38
CA GLU A 252 -42.80 -28.48 -17.80
C GLU A 252 -41.79 -27.41 -17.35
N ASN A 253 -42.08 -26.18 -17.75
CA ASN A 253 -41.26 -24.99 -17.67
C ASN A 253 -40.82 -24.65 -16.23
N PHE A 254 -39.51 -24.62 -15.99
CA PHE A 254 -38.91 -24.05 -14.77
C PHE A 254 -38.32 -22.64 -14.99
N TRP A 255 -38.96 -21.84 -15.84
CA TRP A 255 -38.66 -20.42 -16.01
C TRP A 255 -39.86 -19.58 -15.56
N ASP A 256 -39.99 -19.35 -14.25
CA ASP A 256 -40.74 -18.20 -13.74
C ASP A 256 -39.81 -17.30 -12.90
N ARG A 257 -39.50 -16.15 -13.50
CA ARG A 257 -38.79 -15.03 -12.89
C ARG A 257 -39.81 -14.19 -12.11
N LYS A 258 -39.85 -14.30 -10.78
CA LYS A 258 -40.19 -13.22 -9.82
C LYS A 258 -40.11 -13.66 -8.35
N THR A 259 -39.15 -13.06 -7.63
CA THR A 259 -39.16 -12.66 -6.20
C THR A 259 -39.75 -13.59 -5.12
N LYS A 260 -38.88 -14.14 -4.26
CA LYS A 260 -38.93 -14.07 -2.78
C LYS A 260 -37.52 -14.30 -2.19
N PRO A 261 -37.07 -13.56 -1.15
CA PRO A 261 -35.88 -13.94 -0.39
C PRO A 261 -36.26 -15.09 0.55
N TYR A 262 -35.60 -16.25 0.40
CA TYR A 262 -35.76 -17.38 1.32
C TYR A 262 -34.72 -17.30 2.44
N SER A 263 -35.18 -17.39 3.69
CA SER A 263 -34.37 -17.42 4.92
C SER A 263 -33.42 -18.64 4.94
N PRO A 264 -32.23 -18.56 5.56
CA PRO A 264 -31.37 -19.72 5.77
C PRO A 264 -32.15 -20.79 6.52
N ALA A 265 -32.18 -22.00 5.97
CA ALA A 265 -32.94 -23.12 6.52
C ALA A 265 -32.36 -23.56 7.86
N ASN A 266 -33.03 -23.18 8.96
CA ASN A 266 -33.04 -23.76 10.32
C ASN A 266 -32.02 -24.90 10.62
N GLY A 267 -30.73 -24.67 10.48
CA GLY A 267 -29.68 -25.64 10.87
C GLY A 267 -29.61 -26.92 10.03
N ASP A 268 -30.22 -26.98 8.85
CA ASP A 268 -30.13 -28.14 7.94
C ASP A 268 -28.92 -27.97 7.00
N LEU A 269 -27.83 -28.65 7.37
CA LEU A 269 -26.54 -28.56 6.68
C LEU A 269 -26.61 -29.08 5.24
N GLU A 270 -27.42 -30.11 4.99
CA GLU A 270 -27.52 -30.75 3.67
C GLU A 270 -28.19 -29.81 2.66
N LYS A 271 -29.29 -29.16 3.04
CA LYS A 271 -29.95 -28.14 2.20
C LYS A 271 -29.12 -26.86 2.04
N THR A 272 -28.32 -26.52 3.04
CA THR A 272 -27.40 -25.38 2.97
C THR A 272 -26.27 -25.66 1.96
N LEU A 273 -25.76 -26.89 1.94
CA LEU A 273 -24.74 -27.33 1.00
C LEU A 273 -25.30 -27.45 -0.44
N GLU A 274 -26.50 -27.98 -0.61
CA GLU A 274 -27.20 -27.97 -1.91
C GLU A 274 -27.40 -26.56 -2.46
N HIS A 275 -27.75 -25.60 -1.58
CA HIS A 275 -27.91 -24.20 -1.96
C HIS A 275 -26.59 -23.54 -2.40
N ILE A 276 -25.49 -23.83 -1.70
CA ILE A 276 -24.15 -23.36 -2.07
C ILE A 276 -23.73 -23.95 -3.42
N ILE A 277 -23.99 -25.24 -3.66
CA ILE A 277 -23.69 -25.91 -4.93
C ILE A 277 -24.48 -25.27 -6.08
N LEU A 278 -25.78 -25.04 -5.90
CA LEU A 278 -26.64 -24.47 -6.94
C LEU A 278 -26.28 -23.03 -7.28
N ASN A 279 -25.96 -22.21 -6.28
CA ASN A 279 -25.54 -20.83 -6.51
C ASN A 279 -24.13 -20.74 -7.11
N THR A 280 -23.21 -21.62 -6.72
CA THR A 280 -21.88 -21.67 -7.33
C THR A 280 -21.97 -22.12 -8.79
N TYR A 281 -22.85 -23.09 -9.09
CA TYR A 281 -23.14 -23.51 -10.46
C TYR A 281 -23.73 -22.35 -11.28
N ASN A 282 -24.78 -21.68 -10.78
CA ASN A 282 -25.43 -20.56 -11.47
C ASN A 282 -24.49 -19.36 -11.67
N TYR A 283 -23.67 -19.04 -10.67
CA TYR A 283 -22.68 -17.95 -10.71
C TYR A 283 -21.57 -18.21 -11.74
N LEU A 284 -21.17 -19.49 -11.93
CA LEU A 284 -20.20 -19.88 -12.95
C LEU A 284 -20.79 -19.94 -14.38
N THR A 285 -22.11 -19.99 -14.52
CA THR A 285 -22.79 -20.03 -15.82
C THR A 285 -23.31 -18.67 -16.32
N ASP A 286 -23.55 -17.70 -15.42
CA ASP A 286 -24.18 -16.41 -15.76
C ASP A 286 -23.18 -15.23 -15.92
N ASP A 287 -21.90 -15.40 -15.58
CA ASP A 287 -20.85 -14.38 -15.75
C ASP A 287 -20.13 -14.55 -17.10
N GLU A 288 -20.36 -13.63 -18.06
CA GLU A 288 -19.78 -13.71 -19.41
C GLU A 288 -18.24 -13.62 -19.44
N GLU A 289 -17.62 -12.97 -18.45
CA GLU A 289 -16.17 -12.73 -18.41
C GLU A 289 -15.43 -13.95 -17.82
N LEU A 290 -15.99 -14.56 -16.77
CA LEU A 290 -15.53 -15.83 -16.21
C LEU A 290 -15.88 -17.03 -17.09
N ALA A 291 -17.06 -17.06 -17.71
CA ALA A 291 -17.39 -18.04 -18.74
C ALA A 291 -16.39 -17.94 -19.91
N GLY A 292 -15.96 -16.72 -20.27
CA GLY A 292 -14.88 -16.47 -21.24
C GLY A 292 -13.51 -17.01 -20.81
N LEU A 293 -13.18 -16.94 -19.52
CA LEU A 293 -11.94 -17.51 -18.95
C LEU A 293 -11.93 -19.06 -19.01
N PHE A 294 -13.08 -19.72 -18.86
CA PHE A 294 -13.22 -21.18 -19.03
C PHE A 294 -13.45 -21.61 -20.49
N ALA A 295 -14.00 -20.73 -21.34
CA ALA A 295 -14.25 -20.96 -22.76
C ALA A 295 -13.02 -20.77 -23.67
N TRP A 296 -11.80 -20.88 -23.12
CA TRP A 296 -10.64 -21.18 -23.95
C TRP A 296 -10.65 -22.69 -24.29
N LYS A 297 -10.32 -23.02 -25.55
CA LYS A 297 -10.31 -24.34 -26.23
C LYS A 297 -9.69 -25.57 -25.48
N LYS A 298 -9.36 -25.51 -24.19
CA LYS A 298 -8.65 -26.55 -23.43
C LYS A 298 -9.44 -27.22 -22.29
N PHE A 299 -10.53 -26.66 -21.79
CA PHE A 299 -11.27 -27.26 -20.66
C PHE A 299 -12.70 -27.55 -21.10
N GLY A 300 -13.10 -28.82 -21.02
CA GLY A 300 -14.37 -29.32 -21.54
C GLY A 300 -15.63 -28.78 -20.82
N GLN A 301 -16.81 -29.18 -21.30
CA GLN A 301 -18.11 -28.83 -20.73
C GLN A 301 -18.31 -29.52 -19.36
N ILE A 302 -18.83 -28.82 -18.34
CA ILE A 302 -19.09 -29.40 -17.02
C ILE A 302 -20.20 -30.45 -17.12
N GLU A 303 -19.92 -31.68 -16.68
CA GLU A 303 -20.82 -32.83 -16.81
C GLU A 303 -21.52 -33.18 -15.48
N SER A 304 -20.86 -32.96 -14.32
CA SER A 304 -21.50 -33.09 -12.99
C SER A 304 -20.65 -32.44 -11.88
N ALA A 305 -21.25 -32.13 -10.74
CA ALA A 305 -20.58 -31.74 -9.49
C ALA A 305 -21.16 -32.55 -8.32
N ARG A 306 -20.32 -33.04 -7.39
CA ARG A 306 -20.75 -33.84 -6.23
C ARG A 306 -19.96 -33.49 -4.98
N LEU A 307 -20.57 -33.65 -3.80
CA LEU A 307 -19.91 -33.46 -2.51
C LEU A 307 -19.43 -34.80 -1.95
N ILE A 308 -18.21 -34.84 -1.42
CA ILE A 308 -17.62 -35.98 -0.73
C ILE A 308 -17.23 -35.52 0.67
N GLU A 309 -17.68 -36.23 1.70
CA GLU A 309 -17.26 -36.00 3.09
C GLU A 309 -16.18 -37.00 3.47
N ASN A 310 -15.03 -36.52 3.97
CA ASN A 310 -13.97 -37.36 4.51
C ASN A 310 -13.41 -36.76 5.80
N ALA A 311 -13.53 -37.49 6.90
CA ALA A 311 -12.98 -37.13 8.21
C ALA A 311 -13.35 -35.71 8.69
N GLY A 312 -14.61 -35.30 8.49
CA GLY A 312 -15.12 -33.99 8.89
C GLY A 312 -14.79 -32.84 7.94
N ASN A 313 -14.21 -33.14 6.77
CA ASN A 313 -14.01 -32.17 5.69
C ASN A 313 -14.94 -32.50 4.51
N TYR A 314 -15.55 -31.47 3.94
CA TYR A 314 -16.39 -31.57 2.75
C TYR A 314 -15.61 -31.12 1.52
N GLN A 315 -15.65 -31.92 0.45
CA GLN A 315 -14.93 -31.70 -0.81
C GLN A 315 -15.94 -31.70 -1.97
N ILE A 316 -15.98 -30.64 -2.78
CA ILE A 316 -16.77 -30.62 -4.01
C ILE A 316 -15.90 -31.11 -5.16
N VAL A 317 -16.38 -32.10 -5.91
CA VAL A 317 -15.70 -32.71 -7.06
C VAL A 317 -16.52 -32.45 -8.32
N THR A 318 -15.89 -31.81 -9.31
CA THR A 318 -16.52 -31.45 -10.59
C THR A 318 -15.89 -32.22 -11.75
N THR A 319 -16.73 -32.82 -12.60
CA THR A 319 -16.31 -33.62 -13.77
C THR A 319 -16.52 -32.83 -15.06
N LEU A 320 -15.54 -32.83 -15.97
CA LEU A 320 -15.57 -32.11 -17.25
C LEU A 320 -15.48 -33.08 -18.44
N ARG A 321 -16.33 -32.89 -19.46
CA ARG A 321 -16.30 -33.60 -20.76
C ARG A 321 -15.56 -32.77 -21.82
N LYS A 322 -14.43 -33.27 -22.31
CA LYS A 322 -13.65 -32.62 -23.38
C LYS A 322 -14.43 -32.59 -24.71
N HIS A 323 -14.39 -31.47 -25.44
CA HIS A 323 -14.97 -31.37 -26.78
C HIS A 323 -14.23 -32.34 -27.74
N PRO A 324 -14.92 -33.06 -28.66
CA PRO A 324 -14.25 -33.86 -29.68
C PRO A 324 -13.44 -32.95 -30.61
N ASP A 325 -12.16 -33.28 -30.81
CA ASP A 325 -11.32 -32.64 -31.83
C ASP A 325 -11.87 -32.96 -33.23
N ASP A 326 -11.97 -31.92 -34.07
CA ASP A 326 -12.49 -31.93 -35.44
C ASP A 326 -11.53 -32.63 -36.44
N ARG A 327 -11.29 -33.92 -36.21
CA ARG A 327 -10.40 -34.78 -37.04
C ARG A 327 -10.94 -36.20 -37.23
N THR A 328 -12.20 -36.36 -37.65
CA THR A 328 -12.67 -37.58 -38.33
C THR A 328 -13.84 -37.26 -39.26
N ILE A 329 -13.56 -36.78 -40.48
CA ILE A 329 -14.49 -36.92 -41.61
C ILE A 329 -13.84 -37.92 -42.59
N PRO A 330 -14.39 -39.14 -42.74
CA PRO A 330 -13.94 -40.07 -43.77
C PRO A 330 -14.33 -39.57 -45.16
N LYS A 331 -13.37 -39.54 -46.09
CA LYS A 331 -13.64 -39.49 -47.53
C LYS A 331 -13.78 -40.93 -48.04
N ASP A 332 -14.89 -41.30 -48.69
CA ASP A 332 -14.97 -41.71 -50.11
C ASP A 332 -16.41 -42.19 -50.51
N PRO A 333 -16.75 -42.48 -51.80
CA PRO A 333 -17.89 -41.84 -52.48
C PRO A 333 -18.91 -42.82 -53.10
N THR A 334 -20.00 -42.33 -53.69
CA THR A 334 -20.51 -42.81 -55.00
C THR A 334 -21.60 -41.87 -55.61
N PRO A 335 -21.76 -41.85 -56.95
CA PRO A 335 -22.33 -40.75 -57.75
C PRO A 335 -23.59 -41.14 -58.56
N VAL A 336 -24.08 -40.27 -59.49
CA VAL A 336 -24.66 -40.53 -60.88
C VAL A 336 -25.63 -39.39 -61.37
N PRO A 337 -25.74 -38.95 -62.67
CA PRO A 337 -24.74 -38.63 -63.72
C PRO A 337 -25.15 -37.58 -64.86
N LYS A 338 -24.21 -37.34 -65.82
CA LYS A 338 -24.31 -37.01 -67.29
C LYS A 338 -24.48 -35.55 -67.84
N PRO A 339 -24.02 -35.21 -69.09
CA PRO A 339 -22.78 -35.53 -69.89
C PRO A 339 -22.27 -34.31 -70.78
N PRO A 340 -21.46 -34.44 -71.89
CA PRO A 340 -20.00 -34.66 -71.99
C PRO A 340 -19.21 -33.75 -73.00
N LYS A 341 -17.86 -33.94 -73.08
CA LYS A 341 -16.89 -33.90 -74.25
C LYS A 341 -15.67 -32.96 -74.04
N ARG A 342 -14.44 -33.21 -74.50
CA ARG A 342 -13.68 -34.39 -74.99
C ARG A 342 -12.17 -34.01 -75.07
N ILE A 343 -11.35 -34.90 -74.54
CA ILE A 343 -9.88 -35.18 -74.56
C ILE A 343 -8.98 -34.55 -75.66
N ARG A 344 -7.73 -34.19 -75.28
CA ARG A 344 -6.45 -34.62 -75.91
C ARG A 344 -5.20 -34.39 -75.01
N THR A 345 -4.26 -35.35 -75.01
CA THR A 345 -2.95 -35.38 -74.29
C THR A 345 -1.79 -35.63 -75.28
N PRO A 346 -0.53 -35.28 -74.92
CA PRO A 346 0.63 -36.21 -75.00
C PRO A 346 1.59 -36.18 -73.76
N PRO A 347 2.63 -37.06 -73.67
CA PRO A 347 3.08 -37.77 -72.43
C PRO A 347 4.53 -37.44 -71.90
N PRO A 348 5.10 -38.15 -70.87
CA PRO A 348 6.21 -37.73 -69.99
C PRO A 348 7.58 -38.38 -70.26
N ARG A 349 8.65 -38.03 -69.50
CA ARG A 349 9.91 -38.83 -69.38
C ARG A 349 10.70 -38.62 -68.07
N GLU A 350 11.41 -39.68 -67.66
CA GLU A 350 12.10 -39.97 -66.37
C GLU A 350 13.62 -39.70 -66.33
N ARG A 351 14.15 -39.59 -65.08
CA ARG A 351 15.48 -39.82 -64.39
C ARG A 351 16.81 -39.96 -65.22
N ILE A 352 18.07 -39.72 -64.78
CA ILE A 352 18.90 -39.92 -63.54
C ILE A 352 20.23 -39.03 -63.69
N PRO A 353 21.40 -39.26 -63.02
CA PRO A 353 22.03 -38.67 -61.80
C PRO A 353 23.18 -37.63 -61.99
N ILE A 354 23.67 -37.05 -60.88
CA ILE A 354 24.75 -36.02 -60.77
C ILE A 354 26.14 -36.64 -60.48
N PRO A 355 27.25 -36.19 -61.11
CA PRO A 355 28.62 -36.61 -60.79
C PRO A 355 29.44 -35.56 -59.99
N THR A 356 30.49 -36.06 -59.31
CA THR A 356 31.45 -35.37 -58.42
C THR A 356 32.60 -34.63 -59.13
N ARG A 357 33.11 -33.50 -58.59
CA ARG A 357 34.52 -33.06 -58.75
C ARG A 357 34.98 -32.02 -57.68
N LYS A 358 36.26 -32.09 -57.28
CA LYS A 358 37.02 -31.17 -56.39
C LYS A 358 37.79 -30.08 -57.22
N PRO A 359 38.80 -29.33 -56.68
CA PRO A 359 38.72 -27.93 -56.22
C PRO A 359 39.67 -26.95 -56.96
N GLU A 360 39.38 -25.64 -57.01
CA GLU A 360 40.33 -24.63 -57.52
C GLU A 360 40.41 -23.36 -56.64
N THR A 361 41.62 -22.84 -56.50
CA THR A 361 42.10 -21.72 -55.66
C THR A 361 41.84 -20.32 -56.24
N PRO A 362 41.67 -19.25 -55.43
CA PRO A 362 41.70 -17.86 -55.91
C PRO A 362 43.03 -17.10 -55.65
N PRO A 363 43.34 -16.03 -56.43
CA PRO A 363 44.58 -15.23 -56.40
C PRO A 363 44.54 -14.04 -55.38
N PRO A 364 45.66 -13.30 -55.14
CA PRO A 364 45.83 -12.45 -53.96
C PRO A 364 45.26 -11.02 -54.09
N SER A 365 45.03 -10.41 -52.92
CA SER A 365 44.29 -9.16 -52.67
C SER A 365 45.11 -7.85 -52.83
N PRO A 366 44.47 -6.70 -53.13
CA PRO A 366 44.99 -5.36 -52.84
C PRO A 366 44.53 -4.82 -51.45
N PRO A 367 45.24 -3.83 -50.84
CA PRO A 367 45.09 -3.40 -49.44
C PRO A 367 43.99 -2.33 -49.21
N PRO A 368 43.64 -2.01 -47.94
CA PRO A 368 42.27 -1.69 -47.53
C PRO A 368 41.99 -0.20 -47.29
N SER A 369 40.70 0.15 -47.17
CA SER A 369 40.22 1.35 -46.48
C SER A 369 38.84 1.10 -45.84
N PRO A 370 38.49 1.82 -44.75
CA PRO A 370 37.85 1.21 -43.60
C PRO A 370 36.34 1.47 -43.53
N THR A 371 35.56 0.44 -43.18
CA THR A 371 34.14 0.59 -42.90
C THR A 371 33.74 -0.13 -41.62
N ARG A 372 33.34 0.69 -40.64
CA ARG A 372 32.35 0.52 -39.55
C ARG A 372 31.77 -0.91 -39.35
N PRO A 373 31.85 -1.50 -38.12
CA PRO A 373 31.24 -2.80 -37.85
C PRO A 373 29.72 -2.70 -37.83
N GLY A 374 29.09 -3.41 -38.77
CA GLY A 374 27.69 -3.78 -38.77
C GLY A 374 27.48 -5.08 -37.97
N ILE A 375 26.32 -5.15 -37.36
CA ILE A 375 25.78 -6.18 -36.47
C ILE A 375 25.87 -7.59 -37.09
N SER A 376 26.50 -8.51 -36.36
CA SER A 376 26.44 -9.96 -36.62
C SER A 376 25.38 -10.59 -35.72
N THR A 377 24.43 -11.29 -36.34
CA THR A 377 23.54 -12.25 -35.68
C THR A 377 24.29 -13.56 -35.49
N HIS A 378 24.90 -13.75 -34.32
CA HIS A 378 25.26 -15.07 -33.80
C HIS A 378 24.24 -15.47 -32.75
N GLU A 379 23.61 -16.63 -32.93
CA GLU A 379 22.97 -17.38 -31.85
C GLU A 379 24.09 -17.82 -30.89
N ASP A 380 24.29 -17.04 -29.82
CA ASP A 380 25.21 -17.37 -28.73
C ASP A 380 24.67 -18.57 -27.94
N GLN A 381 25.34 -19.71 -28.05
CA GLN A 381 25.36 -20.69 -26.97
C GLN A 381 26.22 -20.09 -25.84
N HIS A 382 25.57 -19.44 -24.86
CA HIS A 382 26.24 -18.99 -23.65
C HIS A 382 26.81 -20.21 -22.90
N GLU A 383 28.13 -20.42 -22.98
CA GLU A 383 28.83 -21.26 -22.01
C GLU A 383 28.67 -20.65 -20.61
N PRO A 384 28.34 -21.45 -19.57
CA PRO A 384 28.20 -20.94 -18.21
C PRO A 384 29.55 -20.41 -17.70
N ARG A 385 29.59 -19.15 -17.25
CA ARG A 385 30.72 -18.61 -16.49
C ARG A 385 30.85 -19.37 -15.16
N PHE A 386 31.96 -20.07 -14.98
CA PHE A 386 32.32 -20.68 -13.70
C PHE A 386 33.22 -19.73 -12.92
N TYR A 387 32.80 -19.33 -11.72
CA TYR A 387 33.68 -18.67 -10.77
C TYR A 387 34.53 -19.76 -10.08
N THR A 388 35.85 -19.72 -10.27
CA THR A 388 36.79 -20.57 -9.50
C THR A 388 36.93 -20.02 -8.08
N GLU A 389 37.33 -20.84 -7.11
CA GLU A 389 37.60 -20.39 -5.73
C GLU A 389 38.66 -19.27 -5.66
N GLU A 390 39.45 -19.09 -6.71
CA GLU A 390 40.45 -18.02 -6.88
C GLU A 390 39.86 -16.68 -7.38
N SER A 391 38.58 -16.64 -7.77
CA SER A 391 37.93 -15.37 -8.11
C SER A 391 37.69 -14.55 -6.85
N VAL A 392 38.35 -13.38 -6.75
CA VAL A 392 38.29 -12.48 -5.60
C VAL A 392 36.84 -12.03 -5.39
N GLN A 393 36.18 -12.57 -4.35
CA GLN A 393 34.87 -12.10 -3.89
C GLN A 393 35.08 -10.73 -3.25
N GLN A 394 34.49 -9.68 -3.85
CA GLN A 394 34.65 -8.31 -3.39
C GLN A 394 33.31 -7.76 -2.91
N GLY A 395 33.26 -7.39 -1.63
CA GLY A 395 32.16 -6.65 -1.04
C GLY A 395 32.10 -5.21 -1.57
N THR A 396 30.90 -4.65 -1.65
CA THR A 396 30.70 -3.21 -1.85
C THR A 396 31.02 -2.41 -0.59
N LEU A 397 30.85 -3.02 0.60
CA LEU A 397 31.15 -2.44 1.90
C LEU A 397 32.44 -3.04 2.45
N VAL A 398 33.34 -2.17 2.92
CA VAL A 398 34.67 -2.53 3.46
C VAL A 398 34.86 -1.86 4.83
N PRO A 399 35.79 -2.32 5.68
CA PRO A 399 36.11 -1.65 6.94
C PRO A 399 36.39 -0.17 6.73
N PHE A 400 35.74 0.67 7.53
CA PHE A 400 35.94 2.11 7.50
C PHE A 400 37.31 2.47 8.10
N ALA A 401 38.15 3.19 7.34
CA ALA A 401 39.54 3.43 7.71
C ALA A 401 39.67 4.28 8.99
N GLU A 402 38.88 5.35 9.14
CA GLU A 402 38.92 6.27 10.29
C GLU A 402 37.94 5.88 11.40
N PHE A 403 37.79 4.58 11.64
CA PHE A 403 36.85 4.07 12.62
C PHE A 403 37.25 4.48 14.04
N ASN A 404 36.31 5.12 14.73
CA ASN A 404 36.41 5.45 16.14
C ASN A 404 35.09 5.09 16.80
N VAL A 405 35.12 4.03 17.60
CA VAL A 405 33.91 3.43 18.16
C VAL A 405 33.20 4.36 19.13
N GLU A 406 33.94 5.11 19.96
CA GLU A 406 33.37 6.09 20.89
C GLU A 406 32.66 7.22 20.14
N ARG A 407 33.30 7.78 19.11
CA ARG A 407 32.75 8.84 18.26
C ARG A 407 31.49 8.39 17.54
N ASP A 408 31.49 7.18 16.99
CA ASP A 408 30.32 6.62 16.33
C ASP A 408 29.17 6.39 17.34
N CYS A 409 29.47 5.91 18.55
CA CYS A 409 28.48 5.76 19.62
C CYS A 409 27.87 7.11 20.02
N ASP A 410 28.69 8.14 20.25
CA ASP A 410 28.24 9.50 20.58
C ASP A 410 27.35 10.08 19.47
N ASN A 411 27.74 9.89 18.21
CA ASN A 411 26.98 10.38 17.07
C ASN A 411 25.64 9.66 16.91
N LEU A 412 25.60 8.33 17.10
CA LEU A 412 24.35 7.57 17.09
C LEU A 412 23.42 7.97 18.25
N GLN A 413 23.97 8.15 19.45
CA GLN A 413 23.18 8.60 20.60
C GLN A 413 22.56 9.98 20.32
N LYS A 414 23.35 10.91 19.77
CA LYS A 414 22.86 12.25 19.40
C LYS A 414 21.81 12.18 18.30
N ALA A 415 22.01 11.33 17.29
CA ALA A 415 21.08 11.14 16.19
C ALA A 415 19.70 10.65 16.65
N MET A 416 19.63 9.91 17.75
CA MET A 416 18.39 9.34 18.30
C MET A 416 17.82 10.12 19.49
N LYS A 417 18.51 11.19 19.93
CA LYS A 417 18.07 11.97 21.08
C LYS A 417 17.21 13.13 20.60
N GLY A 418 15.98 13.25 21.11
CA GLY A 418 15.12 14.42 20.89
C GLY A 418 13.74 14.04 20.36
N LEU A 419 12.98 15.03 19.86
CA LEU A 419 11.73 14.79 19.13
C LEU A 419 12.06 14.64 17.64
N GLY A 420 12.44 13.43 17.23
CA GLY A 420 12.89 13.13 15.87
C GLY A 420 14.19 12.34 15.86
N THR A 421 14.62 11.95 14.67
CA THR A 421 15.78 11.07 14.46
C THR A 421 16.60 11.60 13.29
N ASP A 422 17.92 11.75 13.42
CA ASP A 422 18.77 12.06 12.27
C ASP A 422 19.04 10.78 11.47
N GLU A 423 18.14 10.46 10.53
CA GLU A 423 18.27 9.27 9.70
C GLU A 423 19.54 9.30 8.85
N ASN A 424 20.04 10.48 8.45
CA ASN A 424 21.24 10.57 7.62
C ASN A 424 22.48 10.17 8.42
N MET A 425 22.57 10.53 9.71
CA MET A 425 23.65 10.06 10.58
C MET A 425 23.58 8.55 10.81
N LEU A 426 22.36 8.01 11.05
CA LEU A 426 22.17 6.55 11.14
C LEU A 426 22.62 5.84 9.85
N ILE A 427 22.25 6.38 8.68
CA ILE A 427 22.67 5.86 7.37
C ILE A 427 24.18 5.96 7.20
N HIS A 428 24.77 7.11 7.54
CA HIS A 428 26.19 7.36 7.37
C HIS A 428 27.02 6.35 8.16
N ILE A 429 26.69 6.14 9.43
CA ILE A 429 27.42 5.21 10.30
C ILE A 429 27.10 3.76 9.89
N LEU A 430 25.85 3.34 9.92
CA LEU A 430 25.52 1.92 9.71
C LEU A 430 25.69 1.47 8.25
N GLY A 431 25.68 2.38 7.28
CA GLY A 431 25.91 2.10 5.86
C GLY A 431 27.38 2.15 5.42
N ASN A 432 28.30 2.65 6.28
CA ASN A 432 29.73 2.73 5.97
C ASN A 432 30.65 2.00 6.94
N ARG A 433 30.14 1.42 8.04
CA ARG A 433 30.94 0.58 8.95
C ARG A 433 30.79 -0.89 8.58
N SER A 434 31.90 -1.63 8.57
CA SER A 434 31.84 -3.10 8.41
C SER A 434 31.05 -3.73 9.55
N ASN A 435 30.62 -4.98 9.39
CA ASN A 435 29.87 -5.67 10.42
C ASN A 435 30.65 -5.76 11.73
N ASP A 436 31.95 -6.07 11.66
CA ASP A 436 32.83 -6.10 12.83
C ASP A 436 32.90 -4.74 13.56
N GLN A 437 32.89 -3.64 12.81
CA GLN A 437 32.84 -2.28 13.38
C GLN A 437 31.45 -1.98 13.97
N ARG A 438 30.37 -2.41 13.32
CA ARG A 438 29.00 -2.27 13.82
C ARG A 438 28.76 -3.07 15.10
N LEU A 439 29.36 -4.24 15.24
CA LEU A 439 29.33 -5.02 16.48
C LEU A 439 30.11 -4.34 17.61
N GLN A 440 31.29 -3.78 17.30
CA GLN A 440 32.03 -2.96 18.27
C GLN A 440 31.22 -1.75 18.71
N ILE A 441 30.54 -1.07 17.79
CA ILE A 441 29.62 0.04 18.11
C ILE A 441 28.50 -0.45 19.02
N ARG A 442 27.81 -1.54 18.67
CA ARG A 442 26.71 -2.11 19.45
C ARG A 442 27.12 -2.38 20.90
N ASP A 443 28.27 -3.02 21.08
CA ASP A 443 28.79 -3.39 22.39
C ASP A 443 29.27 -2.15 23.18
N LYS A 444 29.98 -1.24 22.51
CA LYS A 444 30.48 0.00 23.12
C LYS A 444 29.34 0.93 23.52
N TYR A 445 28.32 1.09 22.70
CA TYR A 445 27.13 1.90 22.98
C TYR A 445 26.46 1.46 24.28
N LYS A 446 26.33 0.14 24.49
CA LYS A 446 25.83 -0.43 25.75
C LYS A 446 26.70 -0.07 26.95
N THR A 447 28.02 -0.12 26.81
CA THR A 447 28.94 0.27 27.89
C THR A 447 28.93 1.78 28.18
N MET A 448 28.80 2.62 27.16
CA MET A 448 28.83 4.08 27.29
C MET A 448 27.54 4.66 27.87
N PHE A 449 26.38 4.13 27.45
CA PHE A 449 25.09 4.72 27.77
C PHE A 449 24.17 3.83 28.60
N GLY A 450 24.53 2.56 28.83
CA GLY A 450 23.67 1.60 29.52
C GLY A 450 22.40 1.24 28.74
N GLN A 451 22.36 1.57 27.45
CA GLN A 451 21.22 1.41 26.56
C GLN A 451 21.49 0.34 25.49
N ASP A 452 20.43 -0.23 24.94
CA ASP A 452 20.52 -1.23 23.87
C ASP A 452 20.33 -0.53 22.53
N LEU A 453 21.39 -0.43 21.72
CA LEU A 453 21.37 0.30 20.45
C LEU A 453 20.27 -0.19 19.50
N ILE A 454 20.00 -1.51 19.46
CA ILE A 454 18.95 -2.07 18.61
C ILE A 454 17.58 -1.62 19.12
N LYS A 455 17.37 -1.61 20.44
CA LYS A 455 16.13 -1.15 21.06
C LYS A 455 15.90 0.35 20.83
N ASP A 456 16.95 1.16 20.94
CA ASP A 456 16.88 2.60 20.72
C ASP A 456 16.50 2.90 19.26
N ILE A 457 17.20 2.30 18.28
CA ILE A 457 16.84 2.42 16.86
C ILE A 457 15.39 1.98 16.60
N LYS A 458 14.89 0.94 17.30
CA LYS A 458 13.47 0.51 17.23
C LYS A 458 12.48 1.49 17.83
N GLY A 459 12.89 2.30 18.80
CA GLY A 459 12.05 3.37 19.36
C GLY A 459 11.93 4.55 18.39
N ASP A 460 13.00 4.83 17.67
CA ASP A 460 13.18 6.09 16.93
C ASP A 460 12.97 5.98 15.40
N THR A 461 12.86 4.77 14.87
CA THR A 461 12.62 4.54 13.43
C THR A 461 11.51 3.52 13.22
N SER A 462 10.89 3.51 12.02
CA SER A 462 9.82 2.57 11.68
C SER A 462 9.95 1.97 10.26
N GLY A 463 9.11 0.98 9.95
CA GLY A 463 9.01 0.37 8.63
C GLY A 463 10.27 -0.37 8.15
N ASN A 464 10.45 -0.44 6.84
CA ASN A 464 11.59 -1.13 6.21
C ASN A 464 12.93 -0.47 6.55
N PHE A 465 12.95 0.84 6.79
CA PHE A 465 14.14 1.55 7.25
C PHE A 465 14.59 1.07 8.65
N ASN A 466 13.65 0.96 9.60
CA ASN A 466 13.94 0.35 10.90
C ASN A 466 14.47 -1.08 10.77
N LYS A 467 13.80 -1.89 9.94
CA LYS A 467 14.15 -3.31 9.76
C LYS A 467 15.59 -3.46 9.28
N ILE A 468 16.02 -2.70 8.26
CA ILE A 468 17.39 -2.81 7.76
C ILE A 468 18.41 -2.28 8.77
N LEU A 469 18.20 -1.13 9.42
CA LEU A 469 19.15 -0.59 10.40
C LEU A 469 19.39 -1.54 11.58
N THR A 470 18.32 -2.10 12.13
CA THR A 470 18.41 -3.03 13.27
C THR A 470 19.09 -4.34 12.87
N THR A 471 18.81 -4.80 11.65
CA THR A 471 19.41 -6.02 11.11
C THR A 471 20.89 -5.87 10.79
N LEU A 472 21.32 -4.67 10.36
CA LEU A 472 22.72 -4.33 10.16
C LEU A 472 23.54 -4.44 11.48
N LEU A 473 22.90 -4.46 12.66
CA LEU A 473 23.58 -4.63 13.94
C LEU A 473 23.66 -6.08 14.43
N TYR A 474 23.17 -7.05 13.67
CA TYR A 474 23.39 -8.46 13.94
C TYR A 474 24.72 -8.92 13.37
N SER A 475 25.39 -9.84 14.06
CA SER A 475 26.47 -10.61 13.42
C SER A 475 25.87 -11.39 12.26
N PRO A 476 26.67 -11.82 11.27
CA PRO A 476 26.07 -12.44 10.11
C PRO A 476 25.41 -13.79 10.50
N VAL A 477 25.92 -14.48 11.54
CA VAL A 477 25.31 -15.72 12.07
C VAL A 477 24.00 -15.41 12.78
N GLU A 478 23.97 -14.39 13.65
CA GLU A 478 22.75 -13.93 14.32
C GLU A 478 21.68 -13.58 13.28
N TYR A 479 22.06 -12.89 12.20
CA TYR A 479 21.14 -12.53 11.13
C TYR A 479 20.55 -13.76 10.44
N ASP A 480 21.39 -14.71 10.00
CA ASP A 480 20.93 -15.96 9.40
C ASP A 480 19.97 -16.72 10.36
N CYS A 481 20.27 -16.75 11.67
CA CYS A 481 19.38 -17.35 12.67
C CYS A 481 18.01 -16.65 12.75
N HIS A 482 17.99 -15.31 12.75
CA HIS A 482 16.75 -14.53 12.76
C HIS A 482 15.91 -14.72 11.50
N GLU A 483 16.54 -14.77 10.32
CA GLU A 483 15.84 -15.03 9.05
C GLU A 483 15.27 -16.45 8.99
N LEU A 484 16.04 -17.46 9.41
CA LEU A 484 15.54 -18.84 9.51
C LEU A 484 14.38 -18.94 10.50
N ARG A 485 14.45 -18.23 11.63
CA ARG A 485 13.35 -18.19 12.61
C ARG A 485 12.12 -17.48 12.04
N ARG A 486 12.30 -16.38 11.32
CA ARG A 486 11.21 -15.67 10.61
C ARG A 486 10.53 -16.62 9.62
N ALA A 487 11.31 -17.38 8.87
CA ALA A 487 10.82 -18.25 7.81
C ALA A 487 9.94 -19.41 8.30
N VAL A 488 10.13 -19.87 9.53
CA VAL A 488 9.36 -20.99 10.13
C VAL A 488 8.35 -20.52 11.19
N LYS A 489 8.38 -19.25 11.60
CA LYS A 489 7.51 -18.74 12.67
C LYS A 489 6.28 -18.06 12.07
N GLY A 490 5.11 -18.68 12.24
CA GLY A 490 3.82 -18.06 11.93
C GLY A 490 2.86 -19.05 11.29
N ILE A 491 1.82 -18.53 10.64
CA ILE A 491 0.99 -19.31 9.73
C ILE A 491 1.65 -19.29 8.36
N GLY A 492 2.07 -20.47 7.88
CA GLY A 492 2.84 -20.62 6.64
C GLY A 492 4.36 -20.66 6.88
N THR A 493 5.08 -20.98 5.80
CA THR A 493 6.54 -21.15 5.81
C THR A 493 7.14 -20.40 4.62
N ASP A 494 8.18 -19.60 4.84
CA ASP A 494 8.96 -18.95 3.77
C ASP A 494 10.03 -19.93 3.27
N GLU A 495 9.64 -20.86 2.38
CA GLU A 495 10.58 -21.89 1.94
C GLU A 495 11.70 -21.34 1.05
N GLU A 496 11.51 -20.18 0.41
CA GLU A 496 12.53 -19.52 -0.39
C GLU A 496 13.68 -19.04 0.51
N ALA A 497 13.39 -18.38 1.63
CA ALA A 497 14.41 -17.99 2.59
C ALA A 497 15.14 -19.20 3.20
N LEU A 498 14.42 -20.28 3.52
CA LEU A 498 15.04 -21.53 3.99
C LEU A 498 15.99 -22.12 2.95
N ILE A 499 15.54 -22.21 1.69
CA ILE A 499 16.33 -22.74 0.58
C ILE A 499 17.57 -21.87 0.32
N GLU A 500 17.40 -20.56 0.22
CA GLU A 500 18.49 -19.62 -0.09
C GLU A 500 19.59 -19.69 0.97
N ILE A 501 19.23 -19.62 2.26
CA ILE A 501 20.22 -19.66 3.35
C ILE A 501 20.89 -21.04 3.39
N LEU A 502 20.12 -22.12 3.48
CA LEU A 502 20.70 -23.46 3.72
C LEU A 502 21.49 -24.00 2.52
N ALA A 503 21.13 -23.62 1.28
CA ALA A 503 21.87 -24.04 0.11
C ALA A 503 23.13 -23.19 -0.17
N SER A 504 23.22 -21.97 0.40
CA SER A 504 24.31 -21.03 0.07
C SER A 504 25.39 -20.87 1.12
N ARG A 505 25.11 -21.13 2.40
CA ARG A 505 26.09 -21.02 3.48
C ARG A 505 27.08 -22.19 3.49
N SER A 506 28.33 -21.94 3.88
CA SER A 506 29.35 -22.98 4.05
C SER A 506 29.06 -23.87 5.25
N ASN A 507 29.68 -25.06 5.31
CA ASN A 507 29.54 -25.96 6.45
C ASN A 507 29.93 -25.30 7.78
N LYS A 508 31.07 -24.59 7.80
CA LYS A 508 31.52 -23.80 8.97
C LYS A 508 30.44 -22.83 9.43
N ARG A 509 29.78 -22.15 8.48
CA ARG A 509 28.71 -21.20 8.79
C ARG A 509 27.44 -21.88 9.26
N LEU A 510 27.01 -22.97 8.64
CA LEU A 510 25.83 -23.75 9.05
C LEU A 510 26.00 -24.35 10.45
N LYS A 511 27.20 -24.83 10.80
CA LYS A 511 27.52 -25.27 12.16
C LYS A 511 27.32 -24.14 13.18
N ALA A 512 27.87 -22.96 12.90
CA ALA A 512 27.69 -21.79 13.76
C ALA A 512 26.22 -21.36 13.87
N ILE A 513 25.44 -21.44 12.78
CA ILE A 513 24.00 -21.18 12.78
C ILE A 513 23.28 -22.15 13.71
N ASN A 514 23.55 -23.46 13.63
CA ASN A 514 22.90 -24.44 14.51
C ASN A 514 23.16 -24.17 15.99
N GLU A 515 24.40 -23.85 16.34
CA GLU A 515 24.81 -23.53 17.72
C GLU A 515 24.16 -22.22 18.22
N ASN A 516 24.15 -21.17 17.39
CA ASN A 516 23.58 -19.87 17.75
C ASN A 516 22.05 -19.89 17.75
N TYR A 517 21.40 -20.62 16.85
CA TYR A 517 19.94 -20.74 16.81
C TYR A 517 19.40 -21.37 18.09
N GLN A 518 20.07 -22.42 18.58
CA GLN A 518 19.76 -23.03 19.88
C GLN A 518 19.96 -22.05 21.03
N THR A 519 21.01 -21.23 21.00
CA THR A 519 21.30 -20.23 22.03
C THR A 519 20.27 -19.10 22.03
N LEU A 520 19.93 -18.55 20.87
CA LEU A 520 19.04 -17.40 20.71
C LEU A 520 17.57 -17.73 20.97
N PHE A 521 17.12 -18.92 20.58
CA PHE A 521 15.70 -19.27 20.60
C PHE A 521 15.35 -20.43 21.54
N ASN A 522 16.34 -21.07 22.15
CA ASN A 522 16.17 -22.29 22.94
C ASN A 522 15.46 -23.42 22.15
N ARG A 523 15.75 -23.52 20.86
CA ARG A 523 15.16 -24.48 19.92
C ARG A 523 16.22 -24.98 18.95
N ALA A 524 16.11 -26.23 18.52
CA ALA A 524 16.99 -26.75 17.47
C ALA A 524 16.42 -26.38 16.09
N LEU A 525 17.24 -25.80 15.22
CA LEU A 525 16.85 -25.44 13.86
C LEU A 525 16.22 -26.61 13.10
N GLU A 526 16.85 -27.79 13.19
CA GLU A 526 16.32 -29.02 12.57
C GLU A 526 14.90 -29.35 13.03
N LYS A 527 14.58 -29.16 14.32
CA LYS A 527 13.23 -29.43 14.84
C LYS A 527 12.20 -28.46 14.27
N ASP A 528 12.56 -27.20 14.10
CA ASP A 528 11.68 -26.21 13.50
C ASP A 528 11.46 -26.51 12.01
N ILE A 529 12.53 -26.83 11.26
CA ILE A 529 12.41 -27.26 9.86
C ILE A 529 11.50 -28.50 9.73
N VAL A 530 11.68 -29.50 10.61
CA VAL A 530 10.88 -30.73 10.59
C VAL A 530 9.40 -30.47 10.90
N GLY A 531 9.11 -29.49 11.77
CA GLY A 531 7.76 -29.11 12.16
C GLY A 531 7.01 -28.33 11.09
N ASP A 532 7.71 -27.46 10.36
CA ASP A 532 7.10 -26.50 9.43
C ASP A 532 7.24 -26.88 7.94
N THR A 533 7.86 -28.03 7.64
CA THR A 533 8.01 -28.53 6.27
C THR A 533 7.65 -30.02 6.14
N SER A 534 7.32 -30.45 4.93
CA SER A 534 6.90 -31.83 4.65
C SER A 534 7.59 -32.44 3.43
N GLY A 535 7.42 -33.76 3.26
CA GLY A 535 7.88 -34.49 2.07
C GLY A 535 9.39 -34.42 1.83
N TYR A 536 9.77 -34.37 0.54
CA TYR A 536 11.18 -34.30 0.13
C TYR A 536 11.83 -32.95 0.41
N LEU A 537 11.05 -31.88 0.45
CA LEU A 537 11.58 -30.57 0.85
C LEU A 537 12.10 -30.61 2.29
N LYS A 538 11.36 -31.22 3.21
CA LYS A 538 11.83 -31.44 4.58
C LYS A 538 13.16 -32.19 4.60
N LYS A 539 13.25 -33.30 3.86
CA LYS A 539 14.48 -34.11 3.80
C LYS A 539 15.67 -33.31 3.26
N LEU A 540 15.45 -32.52 2.21
CA LEU A 540 16.44 -31.63 1.62
C LEU A 540 16.95 -30.61 2.63
N LEU A 541 16.03 -29.86 3.26
CA LEU A 541 16.39 -28.79 4.19
C LEU A 541 17.06 -29.33 5.46
N VAL A 542 16.62 -30.48 5.97
CA VAL A 542 17.31 -31.18 7.08
C VAL A 542 18.73 -31.56 6.66
N ALA A 543 18.92 -32.19 5.50
CA ALA A 543 20.24 -32.59 5.03
C ALA A 543 21.19 -31.39 4.87
N LEU A 544 20.71 -30.29 4.29
CA LEU A 544 21.49 -29.05 4.16
C LEU A 544 21.80 -28.43 5.52
N SER A 545 20.82 -28.35 6.43
CA SER A 545 20.98 -27.74 7.75
C SER A 545 22.07 -28.39 8.61
N GLN A 546 22.40 -29.66 8.37
CA GLN A 546 23.44 -30.35 9.11
C GLN A 546 24.85 -29.77 8.85
N GLY A 547 25.08 -29.13 7.70
CA GLY A 547 26.39 -28.56 7.36
C GLY A 547 27.52 -29.60 7.35
N LYS A 548 27.25 -30.80 6.82
CA LYS A 548 28.18 -31.95 6.79
C LYS A 548 28.59 -32.37 5.37
N ARG A 549 28.44 -31.49 4.38
CA ARG A 549 28.87 -31.78 3.00
C ARG A 549 30.39 -32.03 2.98
N PRO A 550 30.91 -33.07 2.31
CA PRO A 550 32.35 -33.24 2.16
C PRO A 550 33.00 -32.03 1.45
N GLU A 551 34.15 -31.57 1.93
CA GLU A 551 34.88 -30.40 1.39
C GLU A 551 36.14 -30.80 0.60
N SER A 552 36.29 -32.08 0.23
CA SER A 552 37.41 -32.50 -0.63
C SER A 552 37.31 -31.91 -2.03
N ASN A 553 38.46 -31.49 -2.56
CA ASN A 553 38.63 -31.02 -3.94
C ASN A 553 38.97 -32.15 -4.92
N ASP A 554 39.15 -33.38 -4.43
CA ASP A 554 39.42 -34.53 -5.26
C ASP A 554 38.17 -34.97 -6.02
N VAL A 555 38.33 -35.34 -7.29
CA VAL A 555 37.25 -35.88 -8.13
C VAL A 555 37.65 -37.29 -8.57
N ASN A 556 36.87 -38.28 -8.12
CA ASN A 556 36.96 -39.63 -8.65
C ASN A 556 36.08 -39.71 -9.89
N GLN A 557 36.70 -39.75 -11.07
CA GLN A 557 35.99 -39.66 -12.35
C GLN A 557 35.03 -40.84 -12.57
N ASP A 558 35.41 -42.05 -12.16
CA ASP A 558 34.56 -43.24 -12.30
C ASP A 558 33.31 -43.15 -11.41
N GLU A 559 33.49 -42.64 -10.18
CA GLU A 559 32.37 -42.41 -9.26
C GLU A 559 31.48 -41.25 -9.75
N ALA A 560 32.07 -40.20 -10.33
CA ALA A 560 31.33 -39.08 -10.90
C ALA A 560 30.47 -39.53 -12.10
N GLU A 561 31.00 -40.39 -12.95
CA GLU A 561 30.26 -41.00 -14.06
C GLU A 561 29.13 -41.91 -13.55
N ASN A 562 29.38 -42.71 -12.51
CA ASN A 562 28.37 -43.56 -11.90
C ASN A 562 27.24 -42.76 -11.23
N ASP A 563 27.56 -41.70 -10.49
CA ASP A 563 26.57 -40.79 -9.91
C ASP A 563 25.78 -40.07 -11.01
N ALA A 564 26.42 -39.65 -12.10
CA ALA A 564 25.76 -39.01 -13.24
C ALA A 564 24.75 -39.97 -13.91
N LYS A 565 25.17 -41.22 -14.15
CA LYS A 565 24.28 -42.27 -14.64
C LYS A 565 23.13 -42.53 -13.68
N THR A 566 23.40 -42.55 -12.37
CA THR A 566 22.38 -42.73 -11.33
C THR A 566 21.34 -41.60 -11.38
N LEU A 567 21.75 -40.34 -11.50
CA LEU A 567 20.82 -39.21 -11.66
C LEU A 567 19.98 -39.33 -12.94
N PHE A 568 20.60 -39.74 -14.05
CA PHE A 568 19.90 -39.90 -15.33
C PHE A 568 18.85 -41.01 -15.26
N GLU A 569 19.22 -42.15 -14.68
CA GLU A 569 18.32 -43.27 -14.45
C GLU A 569 17.22 -42.96 -13.43
N ALA A 570 17.51 -42.12 -12.43
CA ALA A 570 16.58 -41.65 -11.41
C ALA A 570 15.55 -40.63 -11.93
N GLY A 571 15.89 -39.86 -12.97
CA GLY A 571 15.02 -38.88 -13.60
C GLY A 571 14.56 -39.33 -14.99
N GLU A 572 15.27 -38.85 -16.02
CA GLU A 572 14.82 -38.90 -17.42
C GLU A 572 14.53 -40.30 -17.99
N LYS A 573 15.06 -41.36 -17.39
CA LYS A 573 14.87 -42.74 -17.86
C LYS A 573 13.63 -43.44 -17.28
N LYS A 574 12.86 -42.78 -16.40
CA LYS A 574 11.62 -43.32 -15.84
C LYS A 574 10.50 -42.27 -15.90
N TRP A 575 9.25 -42.72 -15.75
CA TRP A 575 8.14 -41.78 -15.53
C TRP A 575 8.18 -41.31 -14.08
N GLY A 576 8.40 -40.02 -13.86
CA GLY A 576 8.54 -39.41 -12.54
C GLY A 576 10.00 -39.36 -12.10
N THR A 577 10.26 -38.87 -10.88
CA THR A 577 11.63 -38.73 -10.35
C THR A 577 11.79 -39.57 -9.11
N ASP A 578 12.96 -40.17 -8.95
CA ASP A 578 13.41 -40.68 -7.66
C ASP A 578 14.11 -39.56 -6.90
N GLU A 579 13.34 -38.72 -6.20
CA GLU A 579 13.90 -37.58 -5.47
C GLU A 579 14.88 -38.02 -4.37
N SER A 580 14.75 -39.26 -3.86
CA SER A 580 15.69 -39.79 -2.85
C SER A 580 17.10 -39.91 -3.43
N LYS A 581 17.25 -40.36 -4.69
CA LYS A 581 18.55 -40.45 -5.37
C LYS A 581 19.14 -39.08 -5.68
N PHE A 582 18.30 -38.12 -6.09
CA PHE A 582 18.74 -36.73 -6.25
C PHE A 582 19.27 -36.14 -4.93
N LEU A 583 18.57 -36.36 -3.81
CA LEU A 583 19.01 -35.89 -2.50
C LEU A 583 20.29 -36.61 -2.03
N GLU A 584 20.37 -37.93 -2.22
CA GLU A 584 21.54 -38.73 -1.86
C GLU A 584 22.82 -38.16 -2.47
N ILE A 585 22.80 -37.84 -3.76
CA ILE A 585 23.96 -37.34 -4.49
C ILE A 585 24.16 -35.83 -4.25
N LEU A 586 23.13 -35.01 -4.48
CA LEU A 586 23.27 -33.55 -4.48
C LEU A 586 23.53 -32.97 -3.09
N CYS A 587 23.11 -33.63 -2.00
CA CYS A 587 23.35 -33.15 -0.64
C CYS A 587 24.66 -33.68 -0.02
N ASN A 588 25.16 -34.85 -0.43
CA ASN A 588 26.24 -35.54 0.28
C ASN A 588 27.56 -35.64 -0.49
N ARG A 589 27.62 -35.22 -1.76
CA ARG A 589 28.89 -35.15 -2.52
C ARG A 589 29.57 -33.79 -2.36
N SER A 590 30.90 -33.77 -2.48
CA SER A 590 31.65 -32.51 -2.45
C SER A 590 31.33 -31.64 -3.66
N ASN A 591 31.58 -30.34 -3.54
CA ASN A 591 31.35 -29.41 -4.66
C ASN A 591 32.23 -29.75 -5.86
N ALA A 592 33.48 -30.16 -5.64
CA ALA A 592 34.38 -30.60 -6.71
C ALA A 592 33.84 -31.85 -7.41
N HIS A 593 33.41 -32.87 -6.64
CA HIS A 593 32.83 -34.08 -7.20
C HIS A 593 31.56 -33.81 -8.00
N LEU A 594 30.64 -32.99 -7.47
CA LEU A 594 29.39 -32.66 -8.20
C LEU A 594 29.64 -31.90 -9.50
N LYS A 595 30.70 -31.10 -9.62
CA LYS A 595 31.10 -30.50 -10.90
C LYS A 595 31.46 -31.60 -11.92
N GLY A 596 32.26 -32.59 -11.51
CA GLY A 596 32.57 -33.77 -12.33
C GLY A 596 31.32 -34.56 -12.71
N VAL A 597 30.39 -34.76 -11.77
CA VAL A 597 29.09 -35.42 -12.04
C VAL A 597 28.31 -34.67 -13.12
N PHE A 598 28.25 -33.34 -13.07
CA PHE A 598 27.48 -32.55 -14.04
C PHE A 598 28.12 -32.54 -15.42
N GLU A 599 29.44 -32.60 -15.49
CA GLU A 599 30.16 -32.77 -16.74
C GLU A 599 29.90 -34.16 -17.35
N ALA A 600 30.02 -35.22 -16.54
CA ALA A 600 29.73 -36.59 -16.96
C ALA A 600 28.24 -36.79 -17.35
N TYR A 601 27.30 -36.09 -16.72
CA TYR A 601 25.87 -36.17 -17.02
C TYR A 601 25.55 -35.86 -18.49
N ARG A 602 26.33 -34.97 -19.12
CA ARG A 602 26.20 -34.60 -20.54
C ARG A 602 26.46 -35.76 -21.50
N GLN A 603 27.11 -36.83 -21.04
CA GLN A 603 27.34 -38.03 -21.84
C GLN A 603 26.09 -38.92 -21.91
N PHE A 604 25.22 -38.85 -20.90
CA PHE A 604 24.01 -39.67 -20.79
C PHE A 604 22.74 -38.94 -21.24
N SER A 605 22.70 -37.61 -21.08
CA SER A 605 21.55 -36.78 -21.40
C SER A 605 21.83 -35.71 -22.44
N LYS A 606 20.79 -35.35 -23.20
CA LYS A 606 20.79 -34.15 -24.07
C LYS A 606 20.40 -32.88 -23.31
N LYS A 607 19.95 -32.99 -22.06
CA LYS A 607 19.64 -31.87 -21.18
C LYS A 607 20.82 -31.61 -20.25
N ASP A 608 21.04 -30.33 -19.92
CA ASP A 608 21.86 -30.00 -18.76
C ASP A 608 21.15 -30.43 -17.46
N ILE A 609 21.90 -30.71 -16.39
CA ILE A 609 21.33 -31.15 -15.11
C ILE A 609 20.29 -30.16 -14.56
N GLU A 610 20.42 -28.86 -14.79
CA GLU A 610 19.38 -27.89 -14.38
C GLU A 610 18.08 -28.09 -15.15
N ASP A 611 18.16 -28.40 -16.45
CA ASP A 611 16.99 -28.61 -17.29
C ASP A 611 16.34 -29.96 -17.01
N ALA A 612 17.15 -30.98 -16.66
CA ALA A 612 16.65 -32.24 -16.12
C ALA A 612 15.90 -32.00 -14.80
N ILE A 613 16.49 -31.30 -13.82
CA ILE A 613 15.80 -30.98 -12.56
C ILE A 613 14.49 -30.20 -12.82
N LYS A 614 14.50 -29.24 -13.76
CA LYS A 614 13.29 -28.48 -14.11
C LYS A 614 12.18 -29.32 -14.73
N SER A 615 12.51 -30.32 -15.56
CA SER A 615 11.53 -31.18 -16.21
C SER A 615 11.03 -32.29 -15.31
N GLU A 616 11.90 -32.82 -14.45
CA GLU A 616 11.61 -33.98 -13.62
C GLU A 616 10.94 -33.59 -12.30
N THR A 617 11.33 -32.46 -11.69
CA THR A 617 10.82 -32.05 -10.37
C THR A 617 9.92 -30.82 -10.43
N SER A 618 9.10 -30.62 -9.40
CA SER A 618 8.16 -29.48 -9.30
C SER A 618 8.18 -28.82 -7.91
N GLY A 619 7.42 -27.74 -7.74
CA GLY A 619 7.25 -27.08 -6.45
C GLY A 619 8.54 -26.64 -5.75
N ASN A 620 8.55 -26.72 -4.43
CA ASN A 620 9.68 -26.28 -3.59
C ASN A 620 10.88 -27.24 -3.63
N ILE A 621 10.67 -28.53 -3.94
CA ILE A 621 11.78 -29.46 -4.14
C ILE A 621 12.60 -29.08 -5.38
N ARG A 622 11.93 -28.69 -6.48
CA ARG A 622 12.61 -28.14 -7.67
C ARG A 622 13.45 -26.91 -7.34
N LYS A 623 12.88 -25.97 -6.59
CA LYS A 623 13.57 -24.74 -6.18
C LYS A 623 14.82 -25.06 -5.37
N GLY A 624 14.71 -25.97 -4.40
CA GLY A 624 15.80 -26.37 -3.53
C GLY A 624 16.94 -27.08 -4.26
N LEU A 625 16.62 -28.04 -5.14
CA LEU A 625 17.63 -28.73 -5.95
C LEU A 625 18.31 -27.77 -6.93
N LEU A 626 17.56 -26.88 -7.59
CA LEU A 626 18.14 -25.84 -8.45
C LEU A 626 19.02 -24.86 -7.68
N ALA A 627 18.67 -24.51 -6.44
CA ALA A 627 19.48 -23.63 -5.62
C ALA A 627 20.86 -24.23 -5.33
N ILE A 628 20.95 -25.51 -4.97
CA ILE A 628 22.23 -26.22 -4.78
C ILE A 628 23.09 -26.11 -6.04
N VAL A 629 22.52 -26.48 -7.19
CA VAL A 629 23.25 -26.48 -8.47
C VAL A 629 23.72 -25.08 -8.85
N ARG A 630 22.83 -24.09 -8.76
CA ARG A 630 23.12 -22.70 -9.17
C ARG A 630 24.13 -22.03 -8.26
N VAL A 631 24.00 -22.19 -6.95
CA VAL A 631 24.99 -21.66 -6.00
C VAL A 631 26.37 -22.24 -6.27
N MET A 632 26.45 -23.54 -6.54
CA MET A 632 27.73 -24.19 -6.79
C MET A 632 28.37 -23.75 -8.12
N ARG A 633 27.56 -23.50 -9.16
CA ARG A 633 28.04 -23.06 -10.48
C ARG A 633 28.45 -21.59 -10.48
N ASN A 634 27.55 -20.72 -10.01
CA ASN A 634 27.72 -19.28 -10.01
C ASN A 634 26.93 -18.67 -8.85
N ARG A 635 27.57 -18.61 -7.67
CA ARG A 635 26.97 -18.02 -6.46
C ARG A 635 26.56 -16.55 -6.66
N PRO A 636 27.41 -15.66 -7.23
CA PRO A 636 26.98 -14.29 -7.54
C PRO A 636 25.75 -14.24 -8.46
N GLY A 637 25.73 -15.06 -9.51
CA GLY A 637 24.60 -15.17 -10.45
C GLY A 637 23.31 -15.69 -9.80
N TYR A 638 23.41 -16.60 -8.83
CA TYR A 638 22.26 -17.03 -8.03
C TYR A 638 21.65 -15.86 -7.24
N PHE A 639 22.46 -15.10 -6.51
CA PHE A 639 21.98 -13.95 -5.76
C PHE A 639 21.50 -12.80 -6.65
N ALA A 640 22.11 -12.60 -7.82
CA ALA A 640 21.61 -11.68 -8.84
C ALA A 640 20.21 -12.07 -9.33
N TYR A 641 19.97 -13.38 -9.54
CA TYR A 641 18.65 -13.89 -9.88
C TYR A 641 17.64 -13.71 -8.74
N GLN A 642 18.05 -13.90 -7.49
CA GLN A 642 17.19 -13.65 -6.32
C GLN A 642 16.81 -12.16 -6.21
N LEU A 643 17.76 -11.24 -6.34
CA LEU A 643 17.48 -9.81 -6.39
C LEU A 643 16.56 -9.44 -7.57
N LYS A 644 16.70 -10.13 -8.71
CA LYS A 644 15.80 -9.92 -9.85
C LYS A 644 14.38 -10.31 -9.47
N LYS A 645 14.18 -11.43 -8.77
CA LYS A 645 12.84 -11.83 -8.29
C LYS A 645 12.29 -10.79 -7.32
N ALA A 646 13.11 -10.32 -6.39
CA ALA A 646 12.71 -9.36 -5.38
C ALA A 646 12.25 -8.01 -5.95
N LEU A 647 12.89 -7.57 -7.04
CA LEU A 647 12.64 -6.28 -7.69
C LEU A 647 11.75 -6.40 -8.95
N LYS A 648 11.15 -7.58 -9.21
CA LYS A 648 10.34 -7.79 -10.42
C LYS A 648 8.86 -7.69 -10.10
N GLY A 649 8.18 -6.76 -10.76
CA GLY A 649 6.72 -6.70 -10.81
C GLY A 649 6.21 -5.40 -10.22
N ILE A 650 4.97 -5.43 -9.74
CA ILE A 650 4.36 -4.34 -8.99
C ILE A 650 4.73 -4.55 -7.52
N GLY A 651 5.53 -3.65 -6.97
CA GLY A 651 6.06 -3.74 -5.60
C GLY A 651 7.41 -4.46 -5.52
N THR A 652 8.00 -4.43 -4.32
CA THR A 652 9.30 -5.02 -4.01
C THR A 652 9.11 -6.08 -2.93
N ASP A 653 9.81 -7.21 -3.02
CA ASP A 653 9.99 -8.11 -1.88
C ASP A 653 11.14 -7.57 -1.02
N GLU A 654 10.81 -6.73 -0.03
CA GLU A 654 11.84 -6.13 0.82
C GLU A 654 12.55 -7.15 1.72
N ASP A 655 11.94 -8.29 2.01
CA ASP A 655 12.55 -9.33 2.84
C ASP A 655 13.68 -10.03 2.08
N GLU A 656 13.42 -10.42 0.84
CA GLU A 656 14.44 -10.96 -0.08
C GLU A 656 15.52 -9.90 -0.40
N LEU A 657 15.11 -8.67 -0.74
CA LEU A 657 16.05 -7.59 -1.07
C LEU A 657 17.00 -7.31 0.10
N ASN A 658 16.47 -7.14 1.31
CA ASN A 658 17.28 -6.91 2.51
C ASN A 658 18.20 -8.09 2.79
N ARG A 659 17.70 -9.33 2.70
CA ARG A 659 18.48 -10.52 2.99
C ARG A 659 19.67 -10.68 2.08
N VAL A 660 19.49 -10.46 0.77
CA VAL A 660 20.61 -10.53 -0.17
C VAL A 660 21.55 -9.33 0.01
N VAL A 661 21.03 -8.11 0.13
CA VAL A 661 21.91 -6.91 0.26
C VAL A 661 22.76 -6.99 1.53
N ILE A 662 22.16 -7.28 2.68
CA ILE A 662 22.86 -7.33 3.97
C ILE A 662 23.85 -8.49 4.00
N SER A 663 23.45 -9.69 3.57
CA SER A 663 24.32 -10.87 3.67
C SER A 663 25.47 -10.88 2.67
N ARG A 664 25.39 -10.08 1.59
CA ARG A 664 26.38 -10.09 0.50
C ARG A 664 27.17 -8.78 0.35
N CYS A 665 26.75 -7.67 0.95
CA CYS A 665 27.43 -6.37 0.83
C CYS A 665 28.90 -6.38 1.25
N GLU A 666 29.32 -7.25 2.17
CA GLU A 666 30.71 -7.41 2.61
C GLU A 666 31.40 -8.66 2.02
N VAL A 667 30.76 -9.34 1.07
CA VAL A 667 31.23 -10.64 0.53
C VAL A 667 31.54 -10.55 -0.96
N ASP A 668 30.52 -10.46 -1.82
CA ASP A 668 30.65 -10.56 -3.28
C ASP A 668 29.63 -9.68 -4.02
N MET A 669 29.15 -8.61 -3.36
CA MET A 669 28.15 -7.72 -3.95
C MET A 669 28.63 -7.05 -5.24
N VAL A 670 29.96 -6.84 -5.42
CA VAL A 670 30.49 -6.32 -6.68
C VAL A 670 30.17 -7.27 -7.83
N GLN A 671 30.48 -8.56 -7.67
CA GLN A 671 30.19 -9.58 -8.69
C GLN A 671 28.69 -9.81 -8.88
N ILE A 672 27.90 -9.76 -7.80
CA ILE A 672 26.43 -9.86 -7.88
C ILE A 672 25.87 -8.73 -8.75
N LYS A 673 26.37 -7.51 -8.61
CA LYS A 673 25.93 -6.37 -9.43
C LYS A 673 26.26 -6.55 -10.90
N GLU A 674 27.43 -7.09 -11.23
CA GLU A 674 27.84 -7.39 -12.61
C GLU A 674 26.95 -8.47 -13.25
N GLU A 675 26.67 -9.54 -12.51
CA GLU A 675 25.74 -10.59 -12.94
C GLU A 675 24.30 -10.06 -13.08
N TYR A 676 23.89 -9.19 -12.16
CA TYR A 676 22.57 -8.54 -12.20
C TYR A 676 22.42 -7.67 -13.44
N GLU A 677 23.41 -6.84 -13.74
CA GLU A 677 23.41 -6.00 -14.93
C GLU A 677 23.40 -6.83 -16.21
N THR A 678 24.14 -7.94 -16.22
CA THR A 678 24.14 -8.90 -17.33
C THR A 678 22.74 -9.50 -17.54
N LEU A 679 22.06 -9.89 -16.45
CA LEU A 679 20.75 -10.53 -16.44
C LEU A 679 19.58 -9.57 -16.74
N MET A 680 19.69 -8.30 -16.32
CA MET A 680 18.60 -7.32 -16.36
C MET A 680 18.80 -6.21 -17.39
N LYS A 681 20.01 -6.07 -17.94
CA LYS A 681 20.43 -4.95 -18.81
C LYS A 681 20.19 -3.59 -18.15
N ARG A 682 20.24 -3.56 -16.81
CA ARG A 682 20.06 -2.41 -15.92
C ARG A 682 20.85 -2.67 -14.64
N THR A 683 21.55 -1.64 -14.15
CA THR A 683 22.29 -1.75 -12.88
C THR A 683 21.36 -1.98 -11.70
N LEU A 684 21.84 -2.73 -10.70
CA LEU A 684 21.07 -3.01 -9.47
C LEU A 684 20.68 -1.72 -8.76
N GLU A 685 21.59 -0.75 -8.66
CA GLU A 685 21.36 0.52 -7.99
C GLU A 685 20.24 1.31 -8.64
N LYS A 686 20.22 1.39 -9.99
CA LYS A 686 19.14 2.07 -10.70
C LYS A 686 17.81 1.37 -10.46
N HIS A 687 17.80 0.04 -10.34
CA HIS A 687 16.57 -0.70 -10.08
C HIS A 687 16.06 -0.43 -8.66
N VAL A 688 16.94 -0.55 -7.66
CA VAL A 688 16.63 -0.19 -6.27
C VAL A 688 16.15 1.26 -6.18
N GLU A 689 16.77 2.20 -6.89
CA GLU A 689 16.39 3.60 -6.88
C GLU A 689 14.96 3.87 -7.39
N SER A 690 14.50 3.07 -8.36
CA SER A 690 13.13 3.19 -8.90
C SER A 690 12.08 2.46 -8.08
N ASP A 691 12.47 1.35 -7.44
CA ASP A 691 11.54 0.44 -6.77
C ASP A 691 11.38 0.76 -5.27
N THR A 692 12.39 1.43 -4.68
CA THR A 692 12.37 1.83 -3.27
C THR A 692 12.33 3.35 -3.11
N SER A 693 12.02 3.85 -1.91
CA SER A 693 11.97 5.28 -1.63
C SER A 693 12.40 5.63 -0.20
N GLY A 694 12.47 6.93 0.11
CA GLY A 694 12.81 7.44 1.45
C GLY A 694 14.21 7.04 1.93
N ASP A 695 14.39 6.99 3.26
CA ASP A 695 15.65 6.65 3.91
C ASP A 695 16.01 5.16 3.75
N TYR A 696 15.00 4.31 3.58
CA TYR A 696 15.18 2.90 3.20
C TYR A 696 15.95 2.76 1.87
N ARG A 697 15.58 3.54 0.86
CA ARG A 697 16.36 3.59 -0.39
C ARG A 697 17.77 4.10 -0.16
N LYS A 698 17.95 5.16 0.64
CA LYS A 698 19.28 5.77 0.86
C LYS A 698 20.25 4.75 1.47
N ILE A 699 19.85 4.03 2.52
CA ILE A 699 20.72 3.01 3.14
C ILE A 699 21.03 1.86 2.18
N LEU A 700 20.06 1.37 1.40
CA LEU A 700 20.31 0.34 0.39
C LEU A 700 21.34 0.80 -0.65
N LEU A 701 21.20 2.02 -1.18
CA LEU A 701 22.15 2.59 -2.12
C LEU A 701 23.53 2.80 -1.49
N GLU A 702 23.59 3.20 -0.22
CA GLU A 702 24.85 3.33 0.50
C GLU A 702 25.53 1.96 0.68
N LEU A 703 24.79 0.88 0.95
CA LEU A 703 25.33 -0.48 1.01
C LEU A 703 25.79 -1.00 -0.36
N LEU A 704 25.14 -0.58 -1.45
CA LEU A 704 25.47 -0.98 -2.83
C LEU A 704 26.56 -0.12 -3.48
N LYS A 705 26.98 0.96 -2.82
CA LYS A 705 27.95 1.93 -3.32
C LYS A 705 29.27 1.27 -3.67
N ASP A 706 29.81 1.66 -4.82
CA ASP A 706 31.08 1.18 -5.35
C ASP A 706 32.22 1.40 -4.32
N PRO A 707 33.01 0.36 -3.98
CA PRO A 707 34.14 0.47 -3.05
C PRO A 707 35.12 1.60 -3.41
N THR A 708 35.37 1.81 -4.70
CA THR A 708 36.31 2.85 -5.18
C THR A 708 35.81 4.26 -4.91
N LYS A 709 34.49 4.43 -4.73
CA LYS A 709 33.85 5.71 -4.40
C LYS A 709 33.70 5.91 -2.88
N ARG A 710 34.29 5.04 -2.06
CA ARG A 710 34.29 5.15 -0.59
C ARG A 710 35.53 5.83 -0.01
N THR A 711 36.48 6.29 -0.84
CA THR A 711 37.77 6.84 -0.40
C THR A 711 37.69 8.27 0.20
N GLU A 712 38.25 8.37 1.41
CA GLU A 712 39.00 9.49 2.05
C GLU A 712 38.42 10.92 2.05
N LYS A 713 37.13 11.08 2.36
CA LYS A 713 36.62 12.34 2.94
C LYS A 713 35.95 12.11 4.28
N ALA A 714 36.59 11.35 5.16
CA ALA A 714 35.88 10.75 6.25
C ALA A 714 36.67 10.74 7.56
N GLY A 715 36.99 11.94 8.06
CA GLY A 715 37.00 12.13 9.51
C GLY A 715 37.74 13.32 10.11
N ASN A 716 38.04 14.38 9.35
CA ASN A 716 38.43 15.68 9.94
C ASN A 716 37.74 16.93 9.35
N GLU A 717 36.64 16.79 8.62
CA GLU A 717 35.77 17.92 8.29
C GLU A 717 34.54 17.86 9.21
N LYS A 718 34.65 18.42 10.42
CA LYS A 718 33.48 19.14 10.92
C LYS A 718 33.32 20.34 9.99
N TYR A 719 32.18 20.47 9.35
CA TYR A 719 31.45 21.74 9.22
C TYR A 719 32.29 23.03 9.23
N GLU A 720 33.35 23.10 8.42
CA GLU A 720 34.12 24.30 8.12
C GLU A 720 34.56 24.19 6.65
N ASN A 721 33.95 25.06 5.84
CA ASN A 721 34.41 25.53 4.53
C ASN A 721 35.03 24.48 3.59
N VAL A 722 34.17 23.62 3.03
CA VAL A 722 34.40 23.09 1.67
C VAL A 722 33.53 23.90 0.72
N GLU A 723 34.16 24.68 -0.16
CA GLU A 723 33.52 25.13 -1.40
C GLU A 723 33.11 23.89 -2.20
N LEU A 724 31.87 23.45 -2.01
CA LEU A 724 31.19 22.56 -2.94
C LEU A 724 30.99 23.30 -4.27
N PRO A 725 31.09 22.61 -5.42
CA PRO A 725 30.92 23.22 -6.73
C PRO A 725 29.58 23.94 -6.75
N GLY A 726 29.65 25.27 -6.90
CA GLY A 726 28.63 26.22 -6.48
C GLY A 726 27.21 25.69 -6.60
N TYR A 727 26.48 25.73 -5.48
CA TYR A 727 25.03 25.78 -5.51
C TYR A 727 24.66 26.94 -6.44
N LYS A 728 24.35 26.62 -7.69
CA LYS A 728 23.67 27.56 -8.55
C LYS A 728 22.32 27.74 -7.91
N GLN A 729 22.07 28.95 -7.39
CA GLN A 729 20.72 29.40 -7.07
C GLN A 729 19.81 28.86 -8.18
N PRO A 730 18.74 28.11 -7.88
CA PRO A 730 17.70 27.91 -8.88
C PRO A 730 17.33 29.31 -9.34
N GLU A 731 17.46 29.57 -10.65
CA GLU A 731 17.23 30.88 -11.24
C GLU A 731 15.98 31.47 -10.59
N ILE A 732 16.15 32.58 -9.86
CA ILE A 732 15.02 33.33 -9.33
C ILE A 732 14.19 33.65 -10.56
N TYR A 733 13.05 32.98 -10.72
CA TYR A 733 12.09 33.33 -11.76
C TYR A 733 11.66 34.74 -11.43
N LYS A 734 12.21 35.71 -12.16
CA LYS A 734 11.72 37.09 -12.11
C LYS A 734 10.22 36.99 -12.38
N GLU A 735 9.42 37.46 -11.43
CA GLU A 735 7.95 37.44 -11.47
C GLU A 735 7.38 38.34 -12.59
N ASP A 736 8.23 38.90 -13.45
CA ASP A 736 7.86 39.57 -14.70
C ASP A 736 7.24 38.61 -15.74
N ILE A 737 7.11 37.31 -15.43
CA ILE A 737 6.39 36.36 -16.29
C ILE A 737 4.88 36.64 -16.15
N ILE A 738 4.30 37.24 -17.19
CA ILE A 738 2.86 37.43 -17.34
C ILE A 738 2.15 36.08 -17.12
N GLN A 739 1.41 35.95 -16.02
CA GLN A 739 0.61 34.75 -15.74
C GLN A 739 -0.39 34.54 -16.88
N GLN A 740 -0.36 33.36 -17.48
CA GLN A 740 -1.20 33.04 -18.63
C GLN A 740 -1.90 31.69 -18.42
N GLY A 741 -3.23 31.75 -18.38
CA GLY A 741 -4.07 30.57 -18.47
C GLY A 741 -4.07 29.94 -19.88
N THR A 742 -4.30 28.64 -19.95
CA THR A 742 -4.61 27.91 -21.19
C THR A 742 -6.02 28.21 -21.71
N MET A 743 -6.91 28.68 -20.83
CA MET A 743 -8.31 29.01 -21.10
C MET A 743 -8.53 30.52 -21.13
N LYS A 744 -9.28 31.00 -22.13
CA LYS A 744 -9.72 32.39 -22.29
C LYS A 744 -11.21 32.44 -22.59
N ALA A 745 -11.84 33.60 -22.40
CA ALA A 745 -13.21 33.81 -22.83
C ALA A 745 -13.34 33.53 -24.34
N ALA A 746 -14.29 32.68 -24.73
CA ALA A 746 -14.57 32.41 -26.13
C ALA A 746 -15.09 33.69 -26.81
N PRO A 747 -14.58 34.04 -28.01
CA PRO A 747 -15.13 35.14 -28.79
C PRO A 747 -16.54 34.79 -29.29
N ASN A 748 -17.38 35.81 -29.50
CA ASN A 748 -18.77 35.66 -29.99
C ASN A 748 -19.64 34.72 -29.13
N PHE A 749 -19.43 34.73 -27.81
CA PHE A 749 -20.15 33.88 -26.87
C PHE A 749 -21.65 34.21 -26.82
N ASP A 750 -22.47 33.16 -26.84
CA ASP A 750 -23.93 33.19 -26.76
C ASP A 750 -24.39 32.07 -25.83
N ALA A 751 -24.67 32.42 -24.57
CA ALA A 751 -25.08 31.48 -23.54
C ALA A 751 -26.37 30.72 -23.90
N GLY A 752 -27.27 31.36 -24.65
CA GLY A 752 -28.54 30.76 -25.08
C GLY A 752 -28.34 29.68 -26.14
N ARG A 753 -27.43 29.91 -27.09
CA ARG A 753 -27.04 28.93 -28.12
C ARG A 753 -26.28 27.76 -27.52
N ASP A 754 -25.32 28.03 -26.63
CA ASP A 754 -24.57 26.99 -25.96
C ASP A 754 -25.49 26.13 -25.07
N ALA A 755 -26.45 26.75 -24.35
CA ALA A 755 -27.46 26.02 -23.58
C ALA A 755 -28.33 25.11 -24.45
N ASP A 756 -28.78 25.57 -25.62
CA ASP A 756 -29.55 24.74 -26.56
C ASP A 756 -28.74 23.58 -27.12
N ALA A 757 -27.47 23.84 -27.47
CA ALA A 757 -26.56 22.83 -28.00
C ALA A 757 -26.25 21.75 -26.96
N LEU A 758 -25.96 22.13 -25.71
CA LEU A 758 -25.78 21.20 -24.60
C LEU A 758 -27.05 20.39 -24.33
N ARG A 759 -28.23 21.03 -24.35
CA ARG A 759 -29.50 20.30 -24.17
C ARG A 759 -29.70 19.27 -25.27
N LYS A 760 -29.39 19.64 -26.52
CA LYS A 760 -29.50 18.74 -27.68
C LYS A 760 -28.52 17.58 -27.57
N ALA A 761 -27.28 17.84 -27.14
CA ALA A 761 -26.25 16.81 -26.92
C ALA A 761 -26.64 15.78 -25.85
N MET A 762 -27.47 16.18 -24.89
CA MET A 762 -28.02 15.38 -23.80
C MET A 762 -29.47 14.91 -24.06
N LYS A 763 -29.96 14.97 -25.31
CA LYS A 763 -31.35 14.60 -25.62
C LYS A 763 -31.40 13.33 -26.46
N GLY A 764 -31.92 12.26 -25.88
CA GLY A 764 -32.24 11.02 -26.60
C GLY A 764 -31.59 9.82 -25.94
N PHE A 765 -31.39 8.74 -26.71
CA PHE A 765 -30.61 7.60 -26.27
C PHE A 765 -29.12 7.86 -26.56
N GLY A 766 -28.31 7.88 -25.51
CA GLY A 766 -26.89 8.24 -25.57
C GLY A 766 -26.64 9.74 -25.48
N THR A 767 -25.37 10.10 -25.32
CA THR A 767 -24.89 11.47 -25.10
C THR A 767 -23.91 11.83 -26.22
N ASP A 768 -23.93 13.08 -26.69
CA ASP A 768 -22.91 13.59 -27.61
C ASP A 768 -21.78 14.26 -26.81
N GLU A 769 -20.85 13.44 -26.30
CA GLU A 769 -19.75 13.92 -25.46
C GLU A 769 -18.81 14.84 -26.23
N LYS A 770 -18.71 14.70 -27.57
CA LYS A 770 -17.90 15.61 -28.41
C LYS A 770 -18.44 17.02 -28.35
N THR A 771 -19.75 17.21 -28.42
CA THR A 771 -20.38 18.54 -28.27
C THR A 771 -20.19 19.06 -26.84
N LEU A 772 -20.33 18.21 -25.81
CA LEU A 772 -20.07 18.62 -24.43
C LEU A 772 -18.63 19.14 -24.25
N ILE A 773 -17.64 18.41 -24.76
CA ILE A 773 -16.22 18.77 -24.70
C ILE A 773 -15.93 20.03 -25.52
N ALA A 774 -16.47 20.12 -26.73
CA ALA A 774 -16.24 21.26 -27.62
C ALA A 774 -16.73 22.58 -27.02
N ILE A 775 -17.88 22.55 -26.32
CA ILE A 775 -18.42 23.73 -25.63
C ILE A 775 -17.69 23.93 -24.30
N LEU A 776 -17.83 23.01 -23.34
CA LEU A 776 -17.40 23.24 -21.96
C LEU A 776 -15.87 23.27 -21.80
N GLY A 777 -15.13 22.57 -22.67
CA GLY A 777 -13.66 22.62 -22.74
C GLY A 777 -13.11 23.88 -23.43
N ASN A 778 -13.97 24.74 -24.00
CA ASN A 778 -13.58 25.99 -24.67
C ASN A 778 -14.39 27.21 -24.18
N ARG A 779 -15.03 27.13 -23.02
CA ARG A 779 -15.64 28.29 -22.34
C ARG A 779 -14.92 28.52 -21.03
N ASN A 780 -14.59 29.77 -20.73
CA ASN A 780 -14.04 30.10 -19.43
C ASN A 780 -15.12 29.98 -18.34
N THR A 781 -14.72 30.11 -17.09
CA THR A 781 -15.60 29.86 -15.95
C THR A 781 -16.78 30.83 -15.92
N ALA A 782 -16.56 32.12 -16.18
CA ALA A 782 -17.65 33.10 -16.26
C ALA A 782 -18.70 32.71 -17.30
N GLN A 783 -18.28 32.32 -18.51
CA GLN A 783 -19.16 31.85 -19.57
C GLN A 783 -19.88 30.55 -19.20
N ARG A 784 -19.20 29.58 -18.56
CA ARG A 784 -19.83 28.34 -18.09
C ARG A 784 -20.91 28.60 -17.04
N LEU A 785 -20.69 29.54 -16.12
CA LEU A 785 -21.69 29.93 -15.14
C LEU A 785 -22.88 30.66 -15.79
N GLU A 786 -22.64 31.50 -16.81
CA GLU A 786 -23.71 32.12 -17.59
C GLU A 786 -24.53 31.10 -18.39
N ILE A 787 -23.87 30.09 -18.98
CA ILE A 787 -24.55 28.95 -19.62
C ILE A 787 -25.40 28.22 -18.59
N LYS A 788 -24.86 27.90 -17.40
CA LYS A 788 -25.59 27.21 -16.32
C LYS A 788 -26.85 27.98 -15.90
N ALA A 789 -26.73 29.30 -15.73
CA ALA A 789 -27.85 30.18 -15.40
C ALA A 789 -28.89 30.24 -16.53
N THR A 790 -28.43 30.39 -17.78
CA THR A 790 -29.28 30.48 -18.97
C THR A 790 -30.01 29.16 -19.25
N PHE A 791 -29.34 28.02 -19.09
CA PHE A 791 -29.94 26.70 -19.21
C PHE A 791 -31.09 26.53 -18.21
N LYS A 792 -30.92 27.01 -16.99
CA LYS A 792 -31.96 26.98 -15.95
C LYS A 792 -33.13 27.91 -16.24
N SER A 793 -32.87 29.16 -16.63
CA SER A 793 -33.93 30.13 -16.91
C SER A 793 -34.72 29.78 -18.18
N LYS A 794 -34.03 29.31 -19.23
CA LYS A 794 -34.63 29.02 -20.54
C LYS A 794 -35.33 27.66 -20.59
N LEU A 795 -34.77 26.63 -19.96
CA LEU A 795 -35.26 25.25 -20.07
C LEU A 795 -35.92 24.72 -18.79
N GLY A 796 -35.79 25.44 -17.67
CA GLY A 796 -36.31 25.01 -16.36
C GLY A 796 -35.57 23.81 -15.76
N ARG A 797 -34.36 23.51 -16.24
CA ARG A 797 -33.56 22.33 -15.87
C ARG A 797 -32.23 22.73 -15.26
N ASP A 798 -31.66 21.87 -14.42
CA ASP A 798 -30.33 22.10 -13.86
C ASP A 798 -29.27 21.43 -14.73
N LEU A 799 -28.37 22.23 -15.31
CA LEU A 799 -27.35 21.74 -16.23
C LEU A 799 -26.41 20.72 -15.57
N VAL A 800 -26.05 20.90 -14.30
CA VAL A 800 -25.12 19.99 -13.61
C VAL A 800 -25.79 18.63 -13.37
N ASN A 801 -27.07 18.64 -12.98
CA ASN A 801 -27.84 17.41 -12.84
C ASN A 801 -28.01 16.67 -14.16
N ASP A 802 -28.31 17.40 -15.24
CA ASP A 802 -28.41 16.80 -16.59
C ASP A 802 -27.06 16.20 -17.02
N LEU A 803 -25.93 16.89 -16.81
CA LEU A 803 -24.60 16.33 -17.11
C LEU A 803 -24.31 15.07 -16.30
N LYS A 804 -24.70 15.03 -15.02
CA LYS A 804 -24.50 13.86 -14.14
C LYS A 804 -25.36 12.66 -14.54
N SER A 805 -26.58 12.89 -15.02
CA SER A 805 -27.45 11.79 -15.46
C SER A 805 -27.04 11.22 -16.81
N GLU A 806 -26.44 12.05 -17.67
CA GLU A 806 -26.11 11.70 -19.05
C GLU A 806 -24.64 11.24 -19.22
N THR A 807 -23.80 11.39 -18.18
CA THR A 807 -22.39 10.98 -18.23
C THR A 807 -21.98 10.26 -16.94
N SER A 808 -20.97 9.38 -17.02
CA SER A 808 -20.49 8.60 -15.89
C SER A 808 -18.96 8.69 -15.68
N GLY A 809 -18.46 8.03 -14.63
CA GLY A 809 -17.03 7.88 -14.36
C GLY A 809 -16.27 9.19 -14.14
N ASN A 810 -14.98 9.19 -14.47
CA ASN A 810 -14.09 10.35 -14.29
C ASN A 810 -14.44 11.52 -15.21
N PHE A 811 -15.05 11.26 -16.37
CA PHE A 811 -15.54 12.30 -17.27
C PHE A 811 -16.67 13.12 -16.62
N SER A 812 -17.68 12.45 -16.04
CA SER A 812 -18.77 13.09 -15.30
C SER A 812 -18.26 13.90 -14.09
N LYS A 813 -17.33 13.32 -13.32
CA LYS A 813 -16.68 13.98 -12.18
C LYS A 813 -15.90 15.24 -12.57
N LEU A 814 -15.26 15.25 -13.74
CA LEU A 814 -14.54 16.41 -14.26
C LEU A 814 -15.51 17.50 -14.74
N LEU A 815 -16.56 17.12 -15.48
CA LEU A 815 -17.62 18.03 -15.93
C LEU A 815 -18.33 18.71 -14.76
N GLU A 816 -18.67 17.97 -13.71
CA GLU A 816 -19.30 18.53 -12.51
C GLU A 816 -18.44 19.65 -11.90
N ARG A 817 -17.14 19.37 -11.67
CA ARG A 817 -16.20 20.32 -11.08
C ARG A 817 -15.96 21.52 -11.99
N LEU A 818 -15.95 21.32 -13.31
CA LEU A 818 -15.76 22.37 -14.31
C LEU A 818 -16.91 23.40 -14.30
N MET A 819 -18.09 23.01 -13.81
CA MET A 819 -19.30 23.84 -13.71
C MET A 819 -19.49 24.51 -12.34
N MET A 820 -18.52 24.39 -11.44
CA MET A 820 -18.50 25.08 -10.15
C MET A 820 -17.85 26.46 -10.29
N ASP A 821 -18.31 27.43 -9.49
CA ASP A 821 -17.51 28.63 -9.28
C ASP A 821 -16.17 28.23 -8.64
N PRO A 822 -15.04 28.91 -8.92
CA PRO A 822 -13.76 28.46 -8.42
C PRO A 822 -13.71 28.45 -6.88
N VAL A 823 -14.37 29.40 -6.20
CA VAL A 823 -14.44 29.43 -4.72
C VAL A 823 -15.26 28.25 -4.21
N GLU A 824 -16.39 27.95 -4.87
CA GLU A 824 -17.21 26.78 -4.56
C GLU A 824 -16.43 25.47 -4.75
N LEU A 825 -15.61 25.38 -5.81
CA LEU A 825 -14.75 24.22 -6.06
C LEU A 825 -13.69 24.06 -4.96
N ASP A 826 -13.01 25.14 -4.57
CA ASP A 826 -12.06 25.10 -3.44
C ASP A 826 -12.78 24.65 -2.15
N CYS A 827 -13.98 25.16 -1.87
CA CYS A 827 -14.78 24.73 -0.71
C CYS A 827 -15.17 23.24 -0.78
N PHE A 828 -15.56 22.77 -1.97
CA PHE A 828 -15.90 21.37 -2.21
C PHE A 828 -14.70 20.45 -1.97
N GLU A 829 -13.53 20.78 -2.53
CA GLU A 829 -12.31 19.99 -2.38
C GLU A 829 -11.83 19.99 -0.93
N LEU A 830 -11.86 21.13 -0.24
CA LEU A 830 -11.56 21.22 1.19
C LEU A 830 -12.54 20.41 2.04
N LYS A 831 -13.84 20.40 1.69
CA LYS A 831 -14.83 19.58 2.41
C LYS A 831 -14.56 18.10 2.23
N GLN A 832 -14.19 17.69 1.02
CA GLN A 832 -13.85 16.30 0.73
C GLN A 832 -12.56 15.89 1.44
N ALA A 833 -11.58 16.80 1.58
CA ALA A 833 -10.33 16.54 2.27
C ALA A 833 -10.47 16.28 3.78
N VAL A 834 -11.52 16.82 4.40
CA VAL A 834 -11.83 16.66 5.85
C VAL A 834 -13.05 15.77 6.10
N LYS A 835 -13.48 14.99 5.11
CA LYS A 835 -14.68 14.14 5.19
C LYS A 835 -14.29 12.68 5.02
N GLY A 836 -14.54 11.90 6.07
CA GLY A 836 -14.34 10.44 6.05
C GLY A 836 -13.44 10.00 7.20
N LEU A 837 -12.88 8.79 7.09
CA LEU A 837 -11.83 8.33 8.00
C LEU A 837 -10.48 8.75 7.42
N GLY A 838 -9.77 9.62 8.13
CA GLY A 838 -8.50 10.21 7.70
C GLY A 838 -8.67 11.55 6.99
N THR A 839 -7.57 12.29 6.88
CA THR A 839 -7.52 13.64 6.30
C THR A 839 -6.65 13.63 5.04
N ASP A 840 -7.10 14.27 3.97
CA ASP A 840 -6.28 14.53 2.78
C ASP A 840 -5.44 15.79 2.99
N ASP A 841 -4.35 15.62 3.74
CA ASP A 841 -3.41 16.69 4.09
C ASP A 841 -2.80 17.35 2.84
N GLU A 842 -2.58 16.59 1.75
CA GLU A 842 -2.02 17.13 0.51
C GLU A 842 -2.95 18.16 -0.11
N THR A 843 -4.26 17.88 -0.18
CA THR A 843 -5.26 18.82 -0.71
C THR A 843 -5.42 20.04 0.20
N LEU A 844 -5.43 19.85 1.53
CA LEU A 844 -5.48 20.97 2.47
C LEU A 844 -4.29 21.92 2.28
N ILE A 845 -3.07 21.36 2.27
CA ILE A 845 -1.84 22.15 2.11
C ILE A 845 -1.81 22.83 0.74
N GLU A 846 -2.13 22.13 -0.35
CA GLU A 846 -2.12 22.67 -1.71
C GLU A 846 -3.02 23.91 -1.81
N ILE A 847 -4.26 23.83 -1.33
CA ILE A 847 -5.20 24.95 -1.40
C ILE A 847 -4.76 26.07 -0.45
N LEU A 848 -4.49 25.77 0.82
CA LEU A 848 -4.23 26.81 1.82
C LEU A 848 -2.89 27.53 1.62
N ALA A 849 -1.87 26.86 1.08
CA ALA A 849 -0.57 27.48 0.83
C ALA A 849 -0.49 28.25 -0.50
N SER A 850 -1.40 27.99 -1.46
CA SER A 850 -1.30 28.55 -2.82
C SER A 850 -2.26 29.69 -3.12
N ARG A 851 -3.39 29.81 -2.41
CA ARG A 851 -4.43 30.84 -2.63
C ARG A 851 -4.03 32.18 -2.00
N SER A 852 -4.47 33.28 -2.62
CA SER A 852 -4.29 34.63 -2.07
C SER A 852 -5.18 34.87 -0.85
N ASN A 853 -4.90 35.94 -0.09
CA ASN A 853 -5.70 36.29 1.09
C ASN A 853 -7.17 36.54 0.74
N ASP A 854 -7.45 37.32 -0.30
CA ASP A 854 -8.81 37.60 -0.76
C ASP A 854 -9.55 36.32 -1.11
N ARG A 855 -8.84 35.37 -1.73
CA ARG A 855 -9.39 34.08 -2.10
C ARG A 855 -9.67 33.21 -0.87
N LEU A 856 -8.77 33.17 0.11
CA LEU A 856 -8.98 32.45 1.38
C LEU A 856 -10.16 33.02 2.18
N LYS A 857 -10.30 34.36 2.20
CA LYS A 857 -11.47 35.02 2.80
C LYS A 857 -12.77 34.61 2.10
N ALA A 858 -12.80 34.66 0.77
CA ALA A 858 -13.96 34.23 -0.01
C ALA A 858 -14.30 32.74 0.21
N ILE A 859 -13.28 31.87 0.34
CA ILE A 859 -13.46 30.46 0.70
C ILE A 859 -14.11 30.35 2.09
N GLY A 860 -13.62 31.07 3.11
CA GLY A 860 -14.21 31.06 4.44
C GLY A 860 -15.70 31.44 4.45
N GLU A 861 -16.06 32.51 3.75
CA GLU A 861 -17.45 32.97 3.63
C GLU A 861 -18.34 31.99 2.86
N THR A 862 -17.84 31.47 1.73
CA THR A 862 -18.59 30.56 0.85
C THR A 862 -18.76 29.18 1.47
N TYR A 863 -17.76 28.69 2.20
CA TYR A 863 -17.84 27.41 2.91
C TYR A 863 -18.96 27.41 3.95
N VAL A 864 -19.13 28.53 4.67
CA VAL A 864 -20.25 28.70 5.61
C VAL A 864 -21.59 28.67 4.88
N LYS A 865 -21.70 29.32 3.71
CA LYS A 865 -22.93 29.28 2.88
C LYS A 865 -23.25 27.86 2.40
N MET A 866 -22.24 27.09 1.98
CA MET A 866 -22.42 25.75 1.42
C MET A 866 -22.70 24.69 2.49
N TYR A 867 -22.06 24.78 3.65
CA TYR A 867 -22.06 23.69 4.65
C TYR A 867 -22.60 24.08 6.02
N SER A 868 -23.01 25.34 6.21
CA SER A 868 -23.52 25.88 7.49
C SER A 868 -22.56 25.66 8.66
N LYS A 869 -21.26 25.55 8.38
CA LYS A 869 -20.18 25.35 9.36
C LYS A 869 -18.95 26.12 8.89
N ALA A 870 -18.17 26.67 9.81
CA ALA A 870 -16.91 27.33 9.47
C ALA A 870 -15.85 26.30 9.07
N LEU A 871 -15.10 26.56 7.99
CA LEU A 871 -14.01 25.71 7.52
C LEU A 871 -12.96 25.45 8.61
N GLU A 872 -12.60 26.48 9.37
CA GLU A 872 -11.66 26.35 10.50
C GLU A 872 -12.13 25.32 11.53
N LYS A 873 -13.45 25.19 11.76
CA LYS A 873 -13.99 24.18 12.68
C LYS A 873 -13.84 22.77 12.13
N ASP A 874 -14.03 22.57 10.83
CA ASP A 874 -13.82 21.28 10.18
C ASP A 874 -12.33 20.91 10.19
N VAL A 875 -11.44 21.83 9.81
CA VAL A 875 -9.98 21.62 9.86
C VAL A 875 -9.50 21.32 11.29
N LYS A 876 -9.95 22.07 12.30
CA LYS A 876 -9.59 21.83 13.70
C LYS A 876 -10.08 20.50 14.25
N SER A 877 -11.21 19.97 13.74
CA SER A 877 -11.74 18.67 14.19
C SER A 877 -11.03 17.49 13.53
N ASP A 878 -10.52 17.67 12.31
CA ASP A 878 -9.92 16.59 11.52
C ASP A 878 -8.39 16.54 11.68
N THR A 879 -7.76 17.66 12.04
CA THR A 879 -6.31 17.77 12.22
C THR A 879 -5.91 18.01 13.68
N SER A 880 -4.65 17.74 14.03
CA SER A 880 -4.13 17.95 15.38
C SER A 880 -2.68 18.44 15.39
N GLY A 881 -2.17 18.80 16.58
CA GLY A 881 -0.78 19.24 16.77
C GLY A 881 -0.37 20.48 15.97
N GLU A 882 0.92 20.63 15.72
CA GLU A 882 1.52 21.75 14.97
C GLU A 882 1.00 21.84 13.54
N PHE A 883 0.66 20.70 12.92
CA PHE A 883 0.07 20.69 11.59
C PHE A 883 -1.29 21.41 11.57
N ARG A 884 -2.15 21.18 12.56
CA ARG A 884 -3.39 21.97 12.73
C ARG A 884 -3.09 23.45 12.91
N HIS A 885 -2.07 23.81 13.69
CA HIS A 885 -1.69 25.20 13.90
C HIS A 885 -1.23 25.88 12.61
N LEU A 886 -0.45 25.18 11.78
CA LEU A 886 -0.05 25.64 10.46
C LEU A 886 -1.27 25.91 9.55
N LEU A 887 -2.17 24.92 9.42
CA LEU A 887 -3.34 25.07 8.56
C LEU A 887 -4.29 26.17 9.03
N VAL A 888 -4.51 26.29 10.34
CA VAL A 888 -5.32 27.37 10.92
C VAL A 888 -4.66 28.72 10.69
N SER A 889 -3.33 28.82 10.74
CA SER A 889 -2.60 30.07 10.48
C SER A 889 -2.73 30.49 9.01
N LEU A 890 -2.57 29.56 8.07
CA LEU A 890 -2.81 29.82 6.64
C LEU A 890 -4.26 30.25 6.38
N LEU A 891 -5.24 29.57 6.99
CA LEU A 891 -6.67 29.87 6.85
C LEU A 891 -7.07 31.30 7.25
N GLN A 892 -6.28 31.96 8.10
CA GLN A 892 -6.57 33.34 8.46
C GLN A 892 -6.50 34.28 7.26
N GLY A 893 -5.72 33.95 6.22
CA GLY A 893 -5.60 34.76 5.01
C GLY A 893 -5.10 36.17 5.31
N ARG A 894 -4.08 36.28 6.17
CA ARG A 894 -3.51 37.57 6.64
C ARG A 894 -2.02 37.73 6.31
N ARG A 895 -1.50 36.95 5.36
CA ARG A 895 -0.08 37.04 4.98
C ARG A 895 0.16 38.39 4.28
N PRO A 896 1.16 39.20 4.62
CA PRO A 896 1.45 40.40 3.85
C PRO A 896 1.66 40.07 2.35
N GLU A 897 1.13 40.88 1.43
CA GLU A 897 1.26 40.65 -0.02
C GLU A 897 2.21 41.69 -0.67
N THR A 898 3.25 42.10 0.06
CA THR A 898 4.27 43.02 -0.49
C THR A 898 5.06 42.36 -1.62
N VAL A 899 5.34 43.14 -2.66
CA VAL A 899 6.03 42.67 -3.88
C VAL A 899 7.55 42.69 -3.77
N GLU A 900 8.09 43.45 -2.82
CA GLU A 900 9.52 43.54 -2.53
C GLU A 900 9.83 43.06 -1.11
N GLY A 901 11.00 42.46 -0.95
CA GLY A 901 11.54 42.05 0.33
C GLY A 901 12.51 43.08 0.90
N ASN A 902 12.43 43.35 2.19
CA ASN A 902 13.40 44.11 2.96
C ASN A 902 14.55 43.19 3.41
N VAL A 903 15.74 43.43 2.84
CA VAL A 903 16.95 42.62 3.11
C VAL A 903 17.37 42.69 4.58
N ALA A 904 17.27 43.85 5.23
CA ALA A 904 17.68 43.99 6.63
C ALA A 904 16.76 43.22 7.57
N GLU A 905 15.45 43.27 7.33
CA GLU A 905 14.47 42.44 8.05
C GLU A 905 14.65 40.95 7.72
N ALA A 906 14.99 40.63 6.46
CA ALA A 906 15.23 39.26 6.03
C ALA A 906 16.42 38.63 6.75
N GLN A 907 17.47 39.40 7.04
CA GLN A 907 18.60 38.94 7.86
C GLN A 907 18.17 38.65 9.30
N GLN A 908 17.33 39.49 9.89
CA GLN A 908 16.83 39.28 11.25
C GLN A 908 15.93 38.04 11.32
N ASP A 909 15.03 37.87 10.36
CA ASP A 909 14.15 36.70 10.28
C ASP A 909 14.92 35.41 9.93
N ALA A 910 15.95 35.50 9.09
CA ALA A 910 16.85 34.38 8.83
C ALA A 910 17.59 33.96 10.10
N GLN A 911 18.06 34.92 10.89
CA GLN A 911 18.62 34.64 12.23
C GLN A 911 17.56 34.02 13.14
N ALA A 912 16.32 34.49 13.11
CA ALA A 912 15.23 33.90 13.89
C ALA A 912 14.94 32.45 13.46
N PHE A 913 15.07 32.09 12.18
CA PHE A 913 15.00 30.70 11.71
C PHE A 913 16.15 29.84 12.26
N ILE A 914 17.37 30.38 12.25
CA ILE A 914 18.54 29.71 12.84
C ILE A 914 18.33 29.48 14.34
N ASP A 915 17.90 30.52 15.06
CA ASP A 915 17.64 30.48 16.50
C ASP A 915 16.47 29.55 16.87
N ALA A 916 15.49 29.43 15.97
CA ALA A 916 14.32 28.58 16.13
C ALA A 916 14.60 27.10 15.78
N GLY A 917 15.66 26.81 15.02
CA GLY A 917 16.07 25.46 14.63
C GLY A 917 17.52 25.18 15.03
N GLU A 918 18.46 25.42 14.12
CA GLU A 918 19.86 24.99 14.22
C GLU A 918 20.63 25.45 15.48
N ALA A 919 20.24 26.55 16.13
CA ALA A 919 20.91 27.05 17.33
C ALA A 919 20.41 26.42 18.64
N LYS A 920 19.42 25.52 18.59
CA LYS A 920 18.86 24.87 19.78
C LYS A 920 18.52 23.40 19.54
N PHE A 921 18.29 22.67 20.63
CA PHE A 921 17.96 21.26 20.57
C PHE A 921 16.45 21.08 20.29
N GLY A 922 16.12 20.56 19.11
CA GLY A 922 14.76 20.47 18.59
C GLY A 922 14.27 21.79 17.98
N THR A 923 13.17 21.73 17.25
CA THR A 923 12.63 22.88 16.50
C THR A 923 11.60 23.63 17.33
N ASP A 924 11.55 24.95 17.15
CA ASP A 924 10.39 25.74 17.53
C ASP A 924 9.38 25.70 16.39
N GLU A 925 8.59 24.63 16.28
CA GLU A 925 7.63 24.53 15.18
C GLU A 925 6.62 25.68 15.21
N SER A 926 6.33 26.22 16.40
CA SER A 926 5.52 27.41 16.60
C SER A 926 6.17 28.67 16.03
N LYS A 927 7.47 28.94 16.26
CA LYS A 927 8.15 30.07 15.59
C LYS A 927 8.32 29.85 14.08
N PHE A 928 8.61 28.62 13.64
CA PHE A 928 8.65 28.30 12.21
C PHE A 928 7.29 28.62 11.57
N ASN A 929 6.19 28.16 12.17
CA ASN A 929 4.84 28.45 11.71
C ASN A 929 4.59 29.97 11.63
N VAL A 930 4.94 30.73 12.67
CA VAL A 930 4.82 32.20 12.66
C VAL A 930 5.63 32.81 11.51
N LEU A 931 6.91 32.44 11.36
CA LEU A 931 7.79 32.99 10.33
C LEU A 931 7.28 32.65 8.92
N PHE A 932 6.87 31.40 8.69
CA PHE A 932 6.32 30.97 7.39
C PHE A 932 4.97 31.59 7.08
N CYS A 933 4.11 31.86 8.06
CA CYS A 933 2.76 32.39 7.82
C CYS A 933 2.69 33.93 7.83
N ALA A 934 3.61 34.61 8.52
CA ALA A 934 3.53 36.06 8.76
C ALA A 934 4.29 36.94 7.75
N ARG A 935 5.00 36.36 6.78
CA ARG A 935 5.83 37.11 5.82
C ARG A 935 5.33 36.95 4.39
N SER A 936 5.45 38.00 3.59
CA SER A 936 5.10 37.95 2.16
C SER A 936 5.99 36.99 1.40
N ASP A 937 5.54 36.52 0.25
CA ASP A 937 6.36 35.61 -0.58
C ASP A 937 7.67 36.29 -1.02
N ALA A 938 7.65 37.60 -1.33
CA ALA A 938 8.84 38.38 -1.64
C ALA A 938 9.81 38.46 -0.45
N GLN A 939 9.29 38.72 0.75
CA GLN A 939 10.09 38.73 1.96
C GLN A 939 10.65 37.34 2.29
N MET A 940 9.86 36.28 2.16
CA MET A 940 10.30 34.90 2.40
C MET A 940 11.41 34.47 1.43
N ARG A 941 11.35 34.87 0.15
CA ARG A 941 12.46 34.65 -0.77
C ARG A 941 13.73 35.38 -0.35
N ALA A 942 13.61 36.63 0.12
CA ALA A 942 14.75 37.36 0.68
C ALA A 942 15.31 36.64 1.92
N ILE A 943 14.45 36.16 2.82
CA ILE A 943 14.83 35.40 4.00
C ILE A 943 15.57 34.12 3.61
N PHE A 944 15.08 33.35 2.63
CA PHE A 944 15.76 32.13 2.18
C PHE A 944 17.15 32.42 1.61
N ASN A 945 17.31 33.55 0.91
CA ASN A 945 18.60 33.97 0.39
C ASN A 945 19.57 34.35 1.51
N GLU A 946 19.12 35.14 2.49
CA GLU A 946 19.95 35.51 3.64
C GLU A 946 20.25 34.30 4.55
N TYR A 947 19.28 33.41 4.76
CA TYR A 947 19.46 32.16 5.48
C TYR A 947 20.57 31.31 4.86
N ALA A 948 20.54 31.13 3.54
CA ALA A 948 21.57 30.39 2.83
C ALA A 948 22.96 31.04 2.92
N LYS A 949 23.03 32.38 2.94
CA LYS A 949 24.30 33.10 3.17
C LYS A 949 24.84 32.89 4.59
N LEU A 950 23.96 32.85 5.59
CA LEU A 950 24.35 32.74 7.00
C LEU A 950 24.73 31.31 7.40
N THR A 951 24.05 30.30 6.85
CA THR A 951 24.22 28.89 7.28
C THR A 951 25.00 28.03 6.29
N GLY A 952 25.14 28.47 5.04
CA GLY A 952 25.65 27.65 3.96
C GLY A 952 24.69 26.52 3.51
N LYS A 953 23.46 26.48 4.05
CA LYS A 953 22.42 25.48 3.73
C LYS A 953 21.16 26.15 3.19
N SER A 954 20.40 25.42 2.38
CA SER A 954 19.06 25.86 2.00
C SER A 954 18.07 25.66 3.15
N ILE A 955 17.06 26.53 3.24
CA ILE A 955 15.99 26.39 4.24
C ILE A 955 15.25 25.04 4.13
N GLU A 956 15.17 24.44 2.93
CA GLU A 956 14.56 23.11 2.76
C GLU A 956 15.40 21.99 3.36
N GLU A 957 16.73 22.12 3.36
CA GLU A 957 17.61 21.14 4.02
C GLU A 957 17.38 21.20 5.52
N THR A 958 17.36 22.39 6.10
CA THR A 958 17.04 22.59 7.52
C THR A 958 15.65 22.05 7.84
N VAL A 959 14.60 22.43 7.11
CA VAL A 959 13.25 21.92 7.39
C VAL A 959 13.17 20.38 7.30
N LYS A 960 13.92 19.75 6.39
CA LYS A 960 13.96 18.28 6.29
C LYS A 960 14.76 17.61 7.41
N SER A 961 15.73 18.28 8.02
CA SER A 961 16.46 17.74 9.17
C SER A 961 15.77 18.03 10.50
N GLU A 962 15.06 19.16 10.58
CA GLU A 962 14.52 19.72 11.81
C GLU A 962 13.02 19.41 12.02
N THR A 963 12.29 19.00 10.98
CA THR A 963 10.85 18.67 11.09
C THR A 963 10.56 17.34 10.41
N SER A 964 9.47 16.66 10.80
CA SER A 964 9.03 15.40 10.19
C SER A 964 7.51 15.35 9.98
N GLY A 965 6.98 14.28 9.38
CA GLY A 965 5.53 14.06 9.24
C GLY A 965 4.81 15.16 8.44
N ASP A 966 3.57 15.47 8.82
CA ASP A 966 2.70 16.38 8.06
C ASP A 966 3.09 17.85 8.22
N ILE A 967 3.71 18.23 9.35
CA ILE A 967 4.27 19.57 9.52
C ILE A 967 5.40 19.83 8.52
N GLN A 968 6.31 18.85 8.32
CA GLN A 968 7.36 18.94 7.30
C GLN A 968 6.77 19.07 5.90
N LYS A 969 5.75 18.25 5.57
CA LYS A 969 5.06 18.33 4.26
C LYS A 969 4.44 19.71 4.04
N GLY A 970 3.75 20.25 5.07
CA GLY A 970 3.12 21.57 5.04
C GLY A 970 4.12 22.69 4.81
N ILE A 971 5.20 22.74 5.59
CA ILE A 971 6.23 23.76 5.48
C ILE A 971 6.96 23.67 4.12
N LEU A 972 7.33 22.47 3.68
CA LEU A 972 7.97 22.29 2.37
C LEU A 972 7.07 22.71 1.22
N ALA A 973 5.76 22.50 1.31
CA ALA A 973 4.83 22.99 0.30
C ALA A 973 4.77 24.52 0.26
N ILE A 974 4.72 25.19 1.43
CA ILE A 974 4.79 26.65 1.50
C ILE A 974 6.08 27.16 0.86
N ILE A 975 7.23 26.58 1.20
CA ILE A 975 8.53 26.97 0.63
C ILE A 975 8.51 26.84 -0.90
N ARG A 976 8.00 25.72 -1.42
CA ARG A 976 7.91 25.48 -2.86
C ARG A 976 6.97 26.47 -3.54
N CYS A 977 5.80 26.75 -2.95
CA CYS A 977 4.88 27.77 -3.46
C CYS A 977 5.53 29.16 -3.51
N VAL A 978 6.25 29.54 -2.44
CA VAL A 978 6.98 30.82 -2.35
C VAL A 978 8.08 30.92 -3.41
N ARG A 979 8.82 29.83 -3.65
CA ARG A 979 9.88 29.80 -4.68
C ARG A 979 9.32 29.87 -6.08
N SER A 980 8.31 29.05 -6.40
CA SER A 980 7.64 29.07 -7.70
C SER A 980 6.34 28.27 -7.64
N ARG A 981 5.21 28.99 -7.67
CA ARG A 981 3.87 28.38 -7.79
C ARG A 981 3.76 27.47 -9.03
N PRO A 982 4.21 27.88 -10.24
CA PRO A 982 4.15 26.99 -11.41
C PRO A 982 4.94 25.69 -11.23
N HIS A 983 6.13 25.76 -10.64
CA HIS A 983 6.95 24.59 -10.31
C HIS A 983 6.24 23.68 -9.31
N PHE A 984 5.69 24.25 -8.24
CA PHE A 984 4.95 23.48 -7.23
C PHE A 984 3.79 22.70 -7.86
N PHE A 985 2.96 23.35 -8.68
CA PHE A 985 1.86 22.65 -9.36
C PHE A 985 2.34 21.63 -10.39
N ALA A 986 3.44 21.90 -11.10
CA ALA A 986 4.03 20.91 -12.00
C ALA A 986 4.49 19.63 -11.26
N GLU A 987 5.10 19.76 -10.08
CA GLU A 987 5.42 18.62 -9.23
C GLU A 987 4.16 17.86 -8.78
N GLN A 988 3.10 18.57 -8.37
CA GLN A 988 1.84 17.94 -7.96
C GLN A 988 1.16 17.19 -9.12
N MET A 989 1.14 17.76 -10.32
CA MET A 989 0.64 17.08 -11.51
C MET A 989 1.47 15.83 -11.84
N ARG A 990 2.80 15.90 -11.69
CA ARG A 990 3.65 14.72 -11.90
C ARG A 990 3.35 13.64 -10.88
N LYS A 991 3.18 14.01 -9.61
CA LYS A 991 2.83 13.08 -8.52
C LYS A 991 1.45 12.45 -8.74
N SER A 992 0.46 13.20 -9.21
CA SER A 992 -0.88 12.65 -9.47
C SER A 992 -0.89 11.63 -10.61
N MET A 993 0.09 11.68 -11.50
CA MET A 993 0.25 10.80 -12.68
C MET A 993 1.40 9.79 -12.52
N LYS A 994 1.99 9.65 -11.33
CA LYS A 994 3.10 8.72 -11.08
C LYS A 994 2.63 7.53 -10.26
N GLY A 995 2.88 6.32 -10.74
CA GLY A 995 2.59 5.07 -10.01
C GLY A 995 1.54 4.25 -10.74
N LEU A 996 0.89 3.32 -10.02
CA LEU A 996 -0.24 2.58 -10.56
C LEU A 996 -1.51 3.41 -10.39
N GLY A 997 -2.07 3.81 -11.53
CA GLY A 997 -3.25 4.67 -11.59
C GLY A 997 -2.92 6.16 -11.51
N THR A 998 -3.97 6.97 -11.61
CA THR A 998 -3.91 8.43 -11.55
C THR A 998 -4.69 8.91 -10.34
N LYS A 999 -4.18 9.88 -9.57
CA LYS A 999 -4.98 10.61 -8.59
C LYS A 999 -5.85 11.64 -9.32
N GLU A 1000 -7.02 11.23 -9.82
CA GLU A 1000 -7.84 12.11 -10.67
C GLU A 1000 -8.36 13.35 -9.96
N SER A 1001 -8.59 13.30 -8.63
CA SER A 1001 -9.00 14.47 -7.85
C SER A 1001 -7.97 15.60 -7.96
N THR A 1002 -6.69 15.30 -7.70
CA THR A 1002 -5.58 16.26 -7.81
C THR A 1002 -5.42 16.75 -9.25
N LEU A 1003 -5.40 15.83 -10.23
CA LEU A 1003 -5.23 16.20 -11.64
C LEU A 1003 -6.36 17.14 -12.11
N ASN A 1004 -7.61 16.79 -11.83
CA ASN A 1004 -8.78 17.60 -12.19
C ASN A 1004 -8.76 18.97 -11.52
N ARG A 1005 -8.49 18.99 -10.21
CA ARG A 1005 -8.45 20.24 -9.43
C ARG A 1005 -7.39 21.19 -9.98
N ILE A 1006 -6.17 20.71 -10.23
CA ILE A 1006 -5.09 21.58 -10.74
C ILE A 1006 -5.42 22.06 -12.15
N VAL A 1007 -5.84 21.17 -13.06
CA VAL A 1007 -6.19 21.57 -14.44
C VAL A 1007 -7.31 22.62 -14.42
N ILE A 1008 -8.38 22.41 -13.66
CA ILE A 1008 -9.49 23.38 -13.59
C ILE A 1008 -9.03 24.70 -12.97
N THR A 1009 -8.50 24.66 -11.75
CA THR A 1009 -8.21 25.88 -10.96
C THR A 1009 -7.07 26.71 -11.52
N ARG A 1010 -6.18 26.12 -12.33
CA ARG A 1010 -5.04 26.84 -12.93
C ARG A 1010 -5.26 27.20 -14.40
N SER A 1011 -6.24 26.60 -15.08
CA SER A 1011 -6.48 26.80 -16.53
C SER A 1011 -6.69 28.26 -16.93
N GLU A 1012 -7.20 29.11 -16.05
CA GLU A 1012 -7.44 30.54 -16.32
C GLU A 1012 -6.41 31.46 -15.63
N ILE A 1013 -5.37 30.90 -15.01
CA ILE A 1013 -4.39 31.64 -14.21
C ILE A 1013 -2.99 31.52 -14.79
N ASP A 1014 -2.35 30.34 -14.68
CA ASP A 1014 -0.94 30.15 -15.02
C ASP A 1014 -0.62 28.75 -15.56
N LEU A 1015 -1.63 28.03 -16.09
CA LEU A 1015 -1.42 26.67 -16.60
C LEU A 1015 -0.42 26.61 -17.77
N VAL A 1016 -0.18 27.72 -18.49
CA VAL A 1016 0.91 27.81 -19.46
C VAL A 1016 2.26 27.72 -18.76
N GLN A 1017 2.50 28.51 -17.71
CA GLN A 1017 3.76 28.47 -16.95
C GLN A 1017 3.94 27.13 -16.22
N ILE A 1018 2.86 26.51 -15.75
CA ILE A 1018 2.92 25.16 -15.14
C ILE A 1018 3.39 24.14 -16.17
N LYS A 1019 2.90 24.20 -17.43
CA LYS A 1019 3.36 23.31 -18.51
C LYS A 1019 4.84 23.52 -18.82
N GLU A 1020 5.30 24.77 -18.88
CA GLU A 1020 6.71 25.10 -19.09
C GLU A 1020 7.60 24.61 -17.93
N ALA A 1021 7.14 24.78 -16.68
CA ALA A 1021 7.81 24.23 -15.51
C ALA A 1021 7.86 22.70 -15.54
N TYR A 1022 6.75 22.05 -15.89
CA TYR A 1022 6.66 20.60 -16.04
C TYR A 1022 7.67 20.07 -17.06
N ASN A 1023 7.75 20.71 -18.24
CA ASN A 1023 8.70 20.36 -19.28
C ASN A 1023 10.15 20.48 -18.78
N ARG A 1024 10.50 21.61 -18.15
CA ARG A 1024 11.85 21.83 -17.63
C ARG A 1024 12.24 20.84 -16.54
N LEU A 1025 11.30 20.48 -15.66
CA LEU A 1025 11.58 19.57 -14.54
C LEU A 1025 11.69 18.12 -14.94
N PHE A 1026 10.86 17.68 -15.88
CA PHE A 1026 10.71 16.26 -16.19
C PHE A 1026 11.18 15.89 -17.59
N ASN A 1027 11.58 16.87 -18.40
CA ASN A 1027 11.92 16.72 -19.81
C ASN A 1027 10.82 15.99 -20.60
N ARG A 1028 9.55 16.34 -20.30
CA ARG A 1028 8.34 15.71 -20.83
C ARG A 1028 7.24 16.76 -21.02
N GLU A 1029 6.40 16.58 -22.02
CA GLU A 1029 5.23 17.43 -22.22
C GLU A 1029 4.09 16.98 -21.31
N LEU A 1030 3.46 17.92 -20.60
CA LEU A 1030 2.37 17.63 -19.67
C LEU A 1030 1.20 16.95 -20.38
N GLU A 1031 0.84 17.40 -21.58
CA GLU A 1031 -0.23 16.83 -22.39
C GLU A 1031 0.07 15.39 -22.79
N ARG A 1032 1.33 15.06 -23.08
CA ARG A 1032 1.72 13.70 -23.42
C ARG A 1032 1.54 12.77 -22.23
N ASP A 1033 1.89 13.23 -21.03
CA ASP A 1033 1.75 12.45 -19.80
C ASP A 1033 0.28 12.28 -19.43
N VAL A 1034 -0.52 13.35 -19.49
CA VAL A 1034 -1.97 13.25 -19.32
C VAL A 1034 -2.58 12.30 -20.35
N SER A 1035 -2.13 12.34 -21.60
CA SER A 1035 -2.57 11.46 -22.68
C SER A 1035 -2.20 10.00 -22.46
N SER A 1036 -1.09 9.69 -21.78
CA SER A 1036 -0.69 8.30 -21.48
C SER A 1036 -1.39 7.74 -20.25
N GLU A 1037 -1.68 8.58 -19.26
CA GLU A 1037 -2.26 8.15 -17.98
C GLU A 1037 -3.80 8.17 -17.96
N THR A 1038 -4.44 8.78 -18.97
CA THR A 1038 -5.90 8.89 -19.06
C THR A 1038 -6.42 8.33 -20.39
N SER A 1039 -7.72 8.02 -20.46
CA SER A 1039 -8.35 7.48 -21.67
C SER A 1039 -9.76 8.07 -21.89
N GLY A 1040 -10.34 7.78 -23.06
CA GLY A 1040 -11.71 8.17 -23.41
C GLY A 1040 -12.00 9.67 -23.42
N GLU A 1041 -13.25 10.01 -23.08
CA GLU A 1041 -13.80 11.36 -23.04
C GLU A 1041 -13.17 12.19 -21.91
N TYR A 1042 -12.79 11.53 -20.82
CA TYR A 1042 -12.04 12.12 -19.71
C TYR A 1042 -10.70 12.71 -20.18
N LYS A 1043 -9.91 11.90 -20.91
CA LYS A 1043 -8.68 12.37 -21.57
C LYS A 1043 -8.96 13.52 -22.53
N ALA A 1044 -9.98 13.38 -23.38
CA ALA A 1044 -10.29 14.38 -24.39
C ALA A 1044 -10.63 15.75 -23.77
N LEU A 1045 -11.38 15.78 -22.66
CA LEU A 1045 -11.69 17.01 -21.94
C LEU A 1045 -10.46 17.60 -21.24
N LEU A 1046 -9.63 16.80 -20.58
CA LEU A 1046 -8.39 17.28 -19.98
C LEU A 1046 -7.45 17.91 -21.01
N LEU A 1047 -7.27 17.27 -22.16
CA LEU A 1047 -6.47 17.80 -23.26
C LEU A 1047 -7.09 19.07 -23.85
N ALA A 1048 -8.42 19.16 -23.93
CA ALA A 1048 -9.11 20.38 -24.32
C ALA A 1048 -8.83 21.54 -23.35
N LEU A 1049 -8.73 21.29 -22.04
CA LEU A 1049 -8.39 22.31 -21.04
C LEU A 1049 -6.89 22.68 -21.04
N LEU A 1050 -6.01 21.75 -21.40
CA LEU A 1050 -4.55 21.96 -21.49
C LEU A 1050 -4.10 22.62 -22.80
N LYS A 1051 -4.96 22.62 -23.83
CA LYS A 1051 -4.66 23.14 -25.17
C LYS A 1051 -4.16 24.58 -25.10
N ASP A 1052 -3.08 24.84 -25.84
CA ASP A 1052 -2.45 26.15 -25.95
C ASP A 1052 -3.46 27.23 -26.38
N PRO A 1053 -3.51 28.40 -25.71
CA PRO A 1053 -4.39 29.51 -26.09
C PRO A 1053 -4.30 29.92 -27.56
N SER A 1054 -3.10 29.86 -28.15
CA SER A 1054 -2.87 30.23 -29.56
C SER A 1054 -3.52 29.27 -30.56
N LEU A 1055 -3.74 28.01 -30.15
CA LEU A 1055 -4.34 26.97 -30.98
C LEU A 1055 -5.87 26.88 -30.83
N ARG A 1056 -6.48 27.81 -30.08
CA ARG A 1056 -7.95 27.89 -29.88
C ARG A 1056 -8.68 28.75 -30.91
N SER A 1057 -7.97 29.38 -31.85
CA SER A 1057 -8.58 30.10 -32.97
C SER A 1057 -9.04 29.12 -34.05
N GLY A 1058 -10.36 29.01 -34.24
CA GLY A 1058 -11.00 28.18 -35.26
C GLY A 1058 -12.37 27.73 -34.83
#